data_AF-A0A523PII9-F1
#
_entry.id   AF-A0A523PII9-F1
#
_cell.length_a   1.000
_cell.length_b   1.000
_cell.length_c   1.000
_cell.angle_alpha   90.00
_cell.angle_beta   90.00
_cell.angle_gamma   90.00
#
_symmetry.space_group_name_H-M   'P 1'
#
loop_
_entity.id
_entity.type
_entity.pdbx_description
1 polymer ?
#
loop_
_entity_poly.entity_id
_entity_poly.type
_entity_poly.pdbx_seq_one_letter_code
_entity_poly.pdbx_strand_id
1 'polypeptide(L)'
;MHPLGYARRGFMRGPEVDSRPRLLEVDLDTWRREGERALEPRGWECSDPLLERVGSWSGPALALARLLAQPEEDAFALAVGECVRRGLPTAARTTVMGRSPLSGRLAEGQVGSDLGRRLASVADVLVIRGRTHLPGAVLVLGDGARAELRALPEIVGADPVATHRALRERFGPCASLRVGAAGERGVAFANLAAGDDPPSFVGRGGLGAALGRLGLKAVVLTAQPVPGVEHGELVEALTRSPRLVARGAGGTMELMQAFGVRGDLRARGYSEPLPREVGVRLAREAEDAGRERKGCKGCPTPCGWVFERTSGARQGAHFSAVYALGTNLGLEGFDDALALLAVCDRFGLDAKEAGACLALLAREREHGALGGARLWGDRVALERTLEDLALGRGDGGRLAAGAAAYARSRGLTGDAADVHREAARRESNLASVLGQCAGARGPEPMRTFPFLPTDGVERARLVALVAPLELPPGAEDPLDPAGKGRLVVWHENLVLAIDAAGFCAFSAAGLLADGVTTLDQLAEWIAPAALADMPGGADATPGARLLAAGATLALLHHAANRARDGARDEPPAWARSDLERPGMLDEYRRFRGLDRDGAPTDEARARLGTVALLELGLDEGPAAPAAVVAPAAAVATVGRRPGRVTLACSGPLARMLGNETEVELALPCSVAEVLHAVARTHPEAAAGLVRDGRPVPAVYRAGSRLAPAEEVRTGDCLDLVVAVSGG
;
A
#
# COMPACT_ATOMS: atom_id res chain seq x y z
N MET A 1 34.06 5.18 10.62
CA MET A 1 33.66 3.96 9.88
C MET A 1 34.62 2.85 10.27
N HIS A 2 34.19 1.92 11.13
CA HIS A 2 34.98 0.73 11.50
C HIS A 2 34.22 -0.50 10.99
N PRO A 3 34.83 -1.40 10.19
CA PRO A 3 34.18 -2.62 9.74
C PRO A 3 34.28 -3.67 10.86
N LEU A 4 33.14 -4.14 11.36
CA LEU A 4 33.08 -5.25 12.31
C LEU A 4 33.26 -6.56 11.54
N GLY A 5 34.24 -7.36 11.96
CA GLY A 5 34.58 -8.66 11.39
C GLY A 5 33.48 -9.70 11.62
N TYR A 6 33.01 -10.30 10.53
CA TYR A 6 32.04 -11.39 10.53
C TYR A 6 32.74 -12.74 10.66
N ALA A 7 32.57 -13.38 11.82
CA ALA A 7 32.81 -14.81 11.97
C ALA A 7 31.53 -15.57 11.58
N ARG A 8 31.61 -16.45 10.58
CA ARG A 8 30.54 -17.38 10.17
C ARG A 8 30.20 -18.31 11.35
N ARG A 9 29.12 -18.03 12.08
CA ARG A 9 28.50 -19.00 13.01
C ARG A 9 27.32 -19.66 12.31
N GLY A 10 27.25 -20.99 12.43
CA GLY A 10 26.26 -21.84 11.78
C GLY A 10 24.82 -21.44 12.10
N PHE A 11 23.96 -21.64 11.10
CA PHE A 11 22.52 -21.40 11.14
C PHE A 11 21.88 -22.10 12.34
N MET A 12 21.49 -21.33 13.35
CA MET A 12 20.52 -21.82 14.32
C MET A 12 19.15 -21.76 13.63
N ARG A 13 18.57 -22.94 13.33
CA ARG A 13 17.13 -23.04 13.08
C ARG A 13 16.44 -22.42 14.29
N GLY A 14 15.56 -21.44 14.06
CA GLY A 14 14.70 -20.91 15.12
C GLY A 14 13.87 -22.03 15.76
N PRO A 15 13.27 -21.79 16.94
CA PRO A 15 12.43 -22.80 17.60
C PRO A 15 11.37 -23.33 16.63
N GLU A 16 11.04 -24.63 16.71
CA GLU A 16 9.87 -25.20 16.03
C GLU A 16 8.63 -24.41 16.48
N VAL A 17 8.14 -23.54 15.59
CA VAL A 17 6.92 -22.80 15.83
C VAL A 17 5.78 -23.66 15.31
N ASP A 18 4.80 -23.96 16.16
CA ASP A 18 3.53 -24.53 15.70
C ASP A 18 3.02 -23.69 14.52
N SER A 19 2.81 -24.35 13.38
CA SER A 19 2.47 -23.66 12.13
C SER A 19 1.05 -23.08 12.20
N ARG A 20 0.17 -23.66 13.04
CA ARG A 20 -1.22 -23.21 13.13
C ARG A 20 -1.35 -21.85 13.83
N PRO A 21 -2.09 -20.89 13.26
CA PRO A 21 -2.32 -19.61 13.91
C PRO A 21 -3.19 -19.75 15.17
N ARG A 22 -2.83 -19.01 16.23
CA ARG A 22 -3.55 -18.98 17.51
C ARG A 22 -4.55 -17.83 17.54
N LEU A 23 -5.79 -18.13 17.87
CA LEU A 23 -6.90 -17.17 17.98
C LEU A 23 -7.20 -16.83 19.45
N LEU A 24 -7.30 -15.53 19.74
CA LEU A 24 -7.90 -14.98 20.95
C LEU A 24 -9.18 -14.23 20.61
N GLU A 25 -10.21 -14.43 21.43
CA GLU A 25 -11.48 -13.70 21.31
C GLU A 25 -11.80 -12.96 22.60
N VAL A 26 -12.25 -11.71 22.46
CA VAL A 26 -12.72 -10.85 23.55
C VAL A 26 -14.15 -10.42 23.27
N ASP A 27 -15.05 -10.73 24.19
CA ASP A 27 -16.43 -10.28 24.19
C ASP A 27 -16.66 -9.20 25.24
N LEU A 28 -16.70 -7.94 24.79
CA LEU A 28 -16.88 -6.79 25.65
C LEU A 28 -18.23 -6.79 26.38
N ASP A 29 -19.28 -7.43 25.84
CA ASP A 29 -20.60 -7.47 26.48
C ASP A 29 -20.57 -8.29 27.78
N THR A 30 -19.62 -9.23 27.87
CA THR A 30 -19.39 -9.98 29.11
C THR A 30 -18.54 -9.20 30.11
N TRP A 31 -17.95 -8.06 29.73
CA TRP A 31 -17.07 -7.22 30.55
C TRP A 31 -17.76 -5.90 30.90
N ARG A 32 -18.86 -5.99 31.66
CA ARG A 32 -19.70 -4.83 32.04
C ARG A 32 -19.00 -3.79 32.93
N ARG A 33 -17.82 -4.10 33.46
CA ARG A 33 -17.01 -3.25 34.34
C ARG A 33 -15.53 -3.56 34.09
N GLU A 34 -14.65 -2.70 34.62
CA GLU A 34 -13.21 -2.98 34.63
C GLU A 34 -12.91 -4.37 35.24
N GLY A 35 -11.87 -5.01 34.73
CA GLY A 35 -11.42 -6.28 35.24
C GLY A 35 -10.39 -6.93 34.33
N GLU A 36 -9.65 -7.88 34.90
CA GLU A 36 -8.68 -8.72 34.21
C GLU A 36 -9.25 -10.13 34.03
N ARG A 37 -8.93 -10.77 32.90
CA ARG A 37 -9.18 -12.19 32.67
C ARG A 37 -7.98 -12.81 31.97
N ALA A 38 -7.62 -14.01 32.40
CA ALA A 38 -6.77 -14.88 31.58
C ALA A 38 -7.61 -15.41 30.42
N LEU A 39 -7.14 -15.19 29.20
CA LEU A 39 -7.70 -15.82 28.01
C LEU A 39 -6.81 -17.00 27.62
N GLU A 40 -7.40 -17.97 26.93
CA GLU A 40 -6.65 -19.10 26.39
C GLU A 40 -6.63 -18.96 24.86
N PRO A 41 -5.46 -18.78 24.23
CA PRO A 41 -5.35 -18.87 22.77
C PRO A 41 -5.75 -20.26 22.30
N ARG A 42 -6.59 -20.34 21.28
CA ARG A 42 -7.12 -21.60 20.74
C ARG A 42 -6.71 -21.78 19.28
N GLY A 43 -6.73 -23.03 18.82
CA GLY A 43 -6.69 -23.33 17.40
C GLY A 43 -7.96 -22.85 16.70
N TRP A 44 -7.86 -22.60 15.39
CA TRP A 44 -9.00 -22.37 14.52
C TRP A 44 -9.72 -23.69 14.24
N GLU A 45 -11.05 -23.67 14.34
CA GLU A 45 -11.94 -24.76 13.94
C GLU A 45 -13.21 -24.16 13.30
N CYS A 46 -13.59 -24.64 12.13
CA CYS A 46 -14.75 -24.21 11.37
C CYS A 46 -15.46 -25.40 10.72
N SER A 47 -16.79 -25.38 10.70
CA SER A 47 -17.58 -26.41 10.02
C SER A 47 -17.53 -26.28 8.49
N ASP A 48 -17.21 -25.10 7.97
CA ASP A 48 -16.98 -24.89 6.54
C ASP A 48 -15.54 -25.36 6.20
N PRO A 49 -15.36 -26.41 5.37
CA PRO A 49 -14.05 -26.96 5.07
C PRO A 49 -13.09 -25.99 4.35
N LEU A 50 -13.64 -25.04 3.58
CA LEU A 50 -12.84 -24.02 2.92
C LEU A 50 -12.34 -22.99 3.94
N LEU A 51 -13.23 -22.48 4.79
CA LEU A 51 -12.84 -21.50 5.82
C LEU A 51 -11.92 -22.12 6.87
N GLU A 52 -12.11 -23.40 7.21
CA GLU A 52 -11.17 -24.17 8.05
C GLU A 52 -9.77 -24.18 7.45
N ARG A 53 -9.66 -24.59 6.18
CA ARG A 53 -8.38 -24.63 5.46
C ARG A 53 -7.75 -23.25 5.36
N VAL A 54 -8.49 -22.25 4.92
CA VAL A 54 -7.97 -20.88 4.73
C VAL A 54 -7.53 -20.28 6.07
N GLY A 55 -8.30 -20.47 7.14
CA GLY A 55 -7.94 -19.95 8.45
C GLY A 55 -6.72 -20.63 9.07
N SER A 56 -6.32 -21.80 8.58
CA SER A 56 -5.08 -22.46 9.00
C SER A 56 -3.82 -21.85 8.38
N TRP A 57 -3.92 -21.03 7.33
CA TRP A 57 -2.75 -20.57 6.59
C TRP A 57 -1.94 -19.51 7.33
N SER A 58 -2.59 -18.52 7.94
CA SER A 58 -1.92 -17.43 8.64
C SER A 58 -2.90 -16.67 9.53
N GLY A 59 -2.38 -15.80 10.41
CA GLY A 59 -3.24 -14.94 11.23
C GLY A 59 -4.22 -14.10 10.40
N PRO A 60 -3.78 -13.33 9.38
CA PRO A 60 -4.72 -12.56 8.55
C PRO A 60 -5.74 -13.43 7.81
N ALA A 61 -5.34 -14.61 7.31
CA ALA A 61 -6.27 -15.54 6.67
C ALA A 61 -7.30 -16.09 7.66
N LEU A 62 -6.90 -16.37 8.90
CA LEU A 62 -7.78 -16.74 10.01
C LEU A 62 -8.75 -15.62 10.35
N ALA A 63 -8.27 -14.37 10.48
CA ALA A 63 -9.12 -13.22 10.76
C ALA A 63 -10.20 -13.04 9.69
N LEU A 64 -9.83 -13.16 8.41
CA LEU A 64 -10.79 -13.15 7.31
C LEU A 64 -11.79 -14.31 7.45
N ALA A 65 -11.30 -15.56 7.56
CA ALA A 65 -12.16 -16.73 7.68
C ALA A 65 -13.15 -16.62 8.86
N ARG A 66 -12.70 -16.11 10.00
CA ARG A 66 -13.52 -15.88 11.19
C ARG A 66 -14.63 -14.84 10.97
N LEU A 67 -14.33 -13.75 10.27
CA LEU A 67 -15.32 -12.72 9.94
C LEU A 67 -16.33 -13.24 8.91
N LEU A 68 -15.92 -14.14 8.00
CA LEU A 68 -16.82 -14.76 7.02
C LEU A 68 -17.68 -15.87 7.62
N ALA A 69 -17.18 -16.59 8.63
CA ALA A 69 -17.95 -17.62 9.33
C ALA A 69 -19.11 -17.04 10.15
N GLN A 70 -19.03 -15.77 10.56
CA GLN A 70 -20.10 -15.06 11.30
C GLN A 70 -20.28 -13.63 10.77
N PRO A 71 -20.82 -13.47 9.55
CA PRO A 71 -20.83 -12.19 8.87
C PRO A 71 -21.80 -11.16 9.48
N GLU A 72 -22.76 -11.58 10.31
CA GLU A 72 -23.70 -10.68 10.97
C GLU A 72 -23.13 -10.04 12.24
N GLU A 73 -22.04 -10.58 12.79
CA GLU A 73 -21.41 -10.05 14.00
C GLU A 73 -20.55 -8.81 13.69
N ASP A 74 -20.71 -7.75 14.49
CA ASP A 74 -19.86 -6.55 14.40
C ASP A 74 -18.56 -6.82 15.17
N ALA A 75 -17.59 -7.40 14.47
CA ALA A 75 -16.30 -7.79 15.01
C ALA A 75 -15.14 -6.99 14.40
N PHE A 76 -14.11 -6.77 15.21
CA PHE A 76 -12.87 -6.09 14.85
C PHE A 76 -11.69 -7.02 15.15
N ALA A 77 -10.80 -7.21 14.19
CA ALA A 77 -9.69 -8.14 14.31
C ALA A 77 -8.33 -7.43 14.14
N LEU A 78 -7.38 -7.79 15.00
CA LEU A 78 -5.95 -7.57 14.77
C LEU A 78 -5.32 -8.92 14.47
N ALA A 79 -4.47 -9.00 13.45
CA ALA A 79 -3.82 -10.23 13.04
C ALA A 79 -2.38 -10.00 12.60
N VAL A 80 -1.55 -11.04 12.73
CA VAL A 80 -0.15 -11.04 12.33
C VAL A 80 0.17 -12.29 11.53
N GLY A 81 0.93 -12.11 10.44
CA GLY A 81 1.38 -13.22 9.62
C GLY A 81 2.58 -13.94 10.23
N GLU A 82 2.83 -15.16 9.75
CA GLU A 82 3.89 -16.03 10.28
C GLU A 82 5.30 -15.40 10.19
N CYS A 83 5.58 -14.54 9.21
CA CYS A 83 6.87 -13.84 9.13
C CYS A 83 7.13 -12.95 10.35
N VAL A 84 6.08 -12.36 10.94
CA VAL A 84 6.18 -11.52 12.14
C VAL A 84 6.51 -12.38 13.36
N ARG A 85 5.85 -13.54 13.48
CA ARG A 85 6.09 -14.55 14.53
C ARG A 85 7.49 -15.17 14.43
N ARG A 86 8.00 -15.34 13.21
CA ARG A 86 9.38 -15.77 12.94
C ARG A 86 10.41 -14.66 13.14
N GLY A 87 9.98 -13.40 13.30
CA GLY A 87 10.87 -12.26 13.53
C GLY A 87 11.69 -11.84 12.29
N LEU A 88 11.23 -12.16 11.07
CA LEU A 88 12.00 -11.88 9.85
C LEU A 88 12.25 -10.37 9.64
N PRO A 89 13.36 -10.00 8.95
CA PRO A 89 13.57 -8.64 8.47
C PRO A 89 12.35 -8.11 7.69
N THR A 90 12.00 -6.84 7.90
CA THR A 90 10.82 -6.16 7.32
C THR A 90 9.44 -6.67 7.78
N ALA A 91 9.38 -7.84 8.45
CA ALA A 91 8.15 -8.42 8.97
C ALA A 91 7.80 -7.82 10.34
N ALA A 92 7.01 -6.75 10.29
CA ALA A 92 6.48 -6.06 11.46
C ALA A 92 5.05 -5.53 11.21
N ARG A 93 4.33 -6.17 10.28
CA ARG A 93 3.00 -5.75 9.85
C ARG A 93 1.92 -6.32 10.76
N THR A 94 1.05 -5.45 11.25
CA THR A 94 -0.21 -5.85 11.87
C THR A 94 -1.33 -5.55 10.90
N THR A 95 -2.09 -6.59 10.59
CA THR A 95 -3.31 -6.49 9.80
C THR A 95 -4.46 -6.15 10.71
N VAL A 96 -5.27 -5.18 10.31
CA VAL A 96 -6.47 -4.78 11.03
C VAL A 96 -7.66 -4.98 10.10
N MET A 97 -8.66 -5.74 10.53
CA MET A 97 -9.86 -6.04 9.75
C MET A 97 -11.13 -5.68 10.50
N GLY A 98 -12.14 -5.26 9.77
CA GLY A 98 -13.47 -5.03 10.32
C GLY A 98 -14.46 -4.56 9.26
N ARG A 99 -15.70 -4.36 9.66
CA ARG A 99 -16.71 -3.76 8.78
C ARG A 99 -16.41 -2.26 8.63
N SER A 100 -16.27 -1.80 7.39
CA SER A 100 -16.02 -0.40 7.08
C SER A 100 -17.24 0.47 7.42
N PRO A 101 -17.12 1.47 8.30
CA PRO A 101 -18.15 2.49 8.49
C PRO A 101 -18.35 3.37 7.24
N LEU A 102 -17.32 3.51 6.41
CA LEU A 102 -17.32 4.34 5.20
C LEU A 102 -18.09 3.69 4.05
N SER A 103 -17.82 2.41 3.77
CA SER A 103 -18.37 1.72 2.59
C SER A 103 -19.35 0.60 2.92
N GLY A 104 -19.44 0.13 4.16
CA GLY A 104 -20.21 -1.07 4.55
C GLY A 104 -19.52 -2.41 4.23
N ARG A 105 -18.52 -2.37 3.35
CA ARG A 105 -17.68 -3.50 2.93
C ARG A 105 -16.79 -4.02 4.05
N LEU A 106 -16.27 -5.24 3.89
CA LEU A 106 -15.14 -5.70 4.67
C LEU A 106 -13.91 -4.85 4.29
N ALA A 107 -13.35 -4.15 5.28
CA ALA A 107 -12.14 -3.37 5.12
C ALA A 107 -11.00 -4.02 5.88
N GLU A 108 -9.82 -3.88 5.32
CA GLU A 108 -8.58 -4.26 5.96
C GLU A 108 -7.52 -3.19 5.66
N GLY A 109 -6.69 -2.90 6.66
CA GLY A 109 -5.45 -2.15 6.46
C GLY A 109 -4.30 -2.72 7.28
N GLN A 110 -3.09 -2.22 6.98
CA GLN A 110 -1.86 -2.69 7.58
C GLN A 110 -1.14 -1.54 8.26
N VAL A 111 -0.47 -1.81 9.38
CA VAL A 111 0.45 -0.86 10.00
C VAL A 111 1.74 -1.55 10.42
N GLY A 112 2.87 -0.89 10.21
CA GLY A 112 4.18 -1.35 10.66
C GLY A 112 4.56 -0.71 12.00
N SER A 113 4.66 -1.49 13.07
CA SER A 113 5.10 -1.01 14.38
C SER A 113 5.54 -2.19 15.26
N ASP A 114 5.86 -1.95 16.54
CA ASP A 114 6.10 -3.03 17.49
C ASP A 114 4.82 -3.77 17.91
N LEU A 115 3.63 -3.26 17.54
CA LEU A 115 2.33 -3.88 17.78
C LEU A 115 2.29 -5.34 17.32
N GLY A 116 2.72 -5.61 16.08
CA GLY A 116 2.63 -6.96 15.52
C GLY A 116 3.52 -7.96 16.25
N ARG A 117 4.74 -7.55 16.61
CA ARG A 117 5.69 -8.43 17.33
C ARG A 117 5.22 -8.72 18.75
N ARG A 118 4.52 -7.79 19.40
CA ARG A 118 3.93 -8.01 20.74
C ARG A 118 2.64 -8.82 20.68
N LEU A 119 1.85 -8.69 19.61
CA LEU A 119 0.68 -9.57 19.42
C LEU A 119 1.17 -11.00 19.22
N ALA A 120 2.13 -11.20 18.31
CA ALA A 120 2.70 -12.49 17.96
C ALA A 120 3.29 -13.30 19.14
N SER A 121 3.70 -12.65 20.25
CA SER A 121 4.16 -13.39 21.42
C SER A 121 3.03 -14.03 22.22
N VAL A 122 1.80 -13.54 22.05
CA VAL A 122 0.61 -13.98 22.78
C VAL A 122 -0.35 -14.77 21.88
N ALA A 123 -0.64 -14.27 20.68
CA ALA A 123 -1.55 -14.87 19.71
C ALA A 123 -1.24 -14.39 18.28
N ASP A 124 -1.82 -15.04 17.28
CA ASP A 124 -1.69 -14.62 15.88
C ASP A 124 -2.89 -13.78 15.44
N VAL A 125 -4.03 -13.93 16.11
CA VAL A 125 -5.25 -13.15 15.90
C VAL A 125 -5.88 -12.78 17.24
N LEU A 126 -6.31 -11.52 17.35
CA LEU A 126 -7.21 -11.02 18.40
C LEU A 126 -8.49 -10.52 17.74
N VAL A 127 -9.62 -11.17 18.03
CA VAL A 127 -10.96 -10.72 17.64
C VAL A 127 -11.65 -10.08 18.83
N ILE A 128 -12.21 -8.89 18.62
CA ILE A 128 -12.94 -8.12 19.62
C ILE A 128 -14.36 -7.93 19.12
N ARG A 129 -15.34 -8.25 19.95
CA ARG A 129 -16.78 -8.12 19.69
C ARG A 129 -17.51 -7.53 20.89
N GLY A 130 -18.78 -7.19 20.71
CA GLY A 130 -19.60 -6.53 21.73
C GLY A 130 -19.23 -5.06 21.91
N ARG A 131 -19.73 -4.42 22.98
CA ARG A 131 -19.47 -2.99 23.23
C ARG A 131 -19.18 -2.70 24.70
N THR A 132 -18.41 -1.64 24.93
CA THR A 132 -18.23 -1.04 26.24
C THR A 132 -18.69 0.43 26.24
N HIS A 133 -19.05 0.92 27.42
CA HIS A 133 -19.43 2.32 27.66
C HIS A 133 -18.52 3.00 28.67
N LEU A 134 -17.41 2.36 29.04
CA LEU A 134 -16.43 2.93 29.95
C LEU A 134 -15.76 4.16 29.28
N PRO A 135 -15.66 5.30 29.97
CA PRO A 135 -15.03 6.49 29.41
C PRO A 135 -13.53 6.23 29.17
N GLY A 136 -13.08 6.48 27.93
CA GLY A 136 -11.70 6.26 27.52
C GLY A 136 -11.26 4.80 27.65
N ALA A 137 -12.15 3.85 27.35
CA ALA A 137 -11.88 2.44 27.54
C ALA A 137 -10.66 1.96 26.74
N VAL A 138 -9.78 1.21 27.37
CA VAL A 138 -8.65 0.56 26.70
C VAL A 138 -8.63 -0.93 27.01
N LEU A 139 -8.42 -1.73 25.96
CA LEU A 139 -8.19 -3.17 26.09
C LEU A 139 -6.69 -3.41 26.15
N VAL A 140 -6.18 -3.88 27.28
CA VAL A 140 -4.77 -4.20 27.50
C VAL A 140 -4.58 -5.70 27.36
N LEU A 141 -3.59 -6.14 26.59
CA LEU A 141 -3.19 -7.54 26.45
C LEU A 141 -1.71 -7.68 26.83
N GLY A 142 -1.45 -8.43 27.88
CA GLY A 142 -0.11 -8.71 28.41
C GLY A 142 0.35 -10.14 28.18
N ASP A 143 1.48 -10.48 28.79
CA ASP A 143 2.08 -11.82 28.72
C ASP A 143 1.10 -12.90 29.22
N GLY A 144 1.18 -14.09 28.61
CA GLY A 144 0.31 -15.21 28.97
C GLY A 144 -1.17 -14.97 28.66
N ALA A 145 -1.48 -14.12 27.68
CA ALA A 145 -2.84 -13.79 27.26
C ALA A 145 -3.73 -13.20 28.37
N ARG A 146 -3.12 -12.47 29.31
CA ARG A 146 -3.85 -11.69 30.32
C ARG A 146 -4.45 -10.46 29.65
N ALA A 147 -5.76 -10.45 29.51
CA ALA A 147 -6.50 -9.32 28.96
C ALA A 147 -7.13 -8.51 30.09
N GLU A 148 -7.15 -7.19 29.94
CA GLU A 148 -7.71 -6.27 30.91
C GLU A 148 -8.46 -5.13 30.23
N LEU A 149 -9.67 -4.81 30.71
CA LEU A 149 -10.43 -3.63 30.28
C LEU A 149 -10.29 -2.55 31.35
N ARG A 150 -9.75 -1.39 30.98
CA ARG A 150 -9.55 -0.22 31.86
C ARG A 150 -10.32 0.98 31.35
N ALA A 151 -10.86 1.79 32.26
CA ALA A 151 -11.37 3.13 31.98
C ALA A 151 -10.26 4.16 32.25
N LEU A 152 -9.99 5.02 31.27
CA LEU A 152 -9.04 6.14 31.38
C LEU A 152 -9.74 7.42 30.92
N PRO A 153 -10.60 8.05 31.76
CA PRO A 153 -11.37 9.23 31.37
C PRO A 153 -10.50 10.39 30.86
N GLU A 154 -9.27 10.50 31.35
CA GLU A 154 -8.33 11.56 31.02
C GLU A 154 -7.82 11.55 29.57
N ILE A 155 -7.93 10.42 28.86
CA ILE A 155 -7.53 10.32 27.44
C ILE A 155 -8.70 10.51 26.47
N VAL A 156 -9.93 10.74 26.95
CA VAL A 156 -11.10 11.03 26.10
C VAL A 156 -10.86 12.34 25.34
N GLY A 157 -11.05 12.31 24.03
CA GLY A 157 -10.81 13.45 23.14
C GLY A 157 -9.33 13.80 22.94
N ALA A 158 -8.40 13.12 23.62
CA ALA A 158 -6.96 13.35 23.41
C ALA A 158 -6.54 12.92 22.01
N ASP A 159 -5.59 13.64 21.43
CA ASP A 159 -5.00 13.24 20.15
C ASP A 159 -4.23 11.91 20.28
N PRO A 160 -3.93 11.23 19.16
CA PRO A 160 -3.23 9.95 19.20
C PRO A 160 -1.85 9.99 19.87
N VAL A 161 -1.09 11.09 19.77
CA VAL A 161 0.24 11.19 20.38
C VAL A 161 0.12 11.33 21.90
N ALA A 162 -0.74 12.23 22.36
CA ALA A 162 -1.04 12.41 23.79
C ALA A 162 -1.59 11.12 24.40
N THR A 163 -2.47 10.42 23.69
CA THR A 163 -2.99 9.11 24.11
C THR A 163 -1.85 8.11 24.31
N HIS A 164 -0.92 7.99 23.36
CA HIS A 164 0.20 7.06 23.52
C HIS A 164 1.08 7.39 24.72
N ARG A 165 1.37 8.68 24.93
CA ARG A 165 2.18 9.13 26.05
C ARG A 165 1.55 8.71 27.38
N ALA A 166 0.25 8.99 27.56
CA ALA A 166 -0.49 8.59 28.75
C ALA A 166 -0.49 7.06 28.95
N LEU A 167 -0.65 6.29 27.87
CA LEU A 167 -0.60 4.83 27.92
C LEU A 167 0.78 4.30 28.34
N ARG A 168 1.88 4.92 27.85
CA ARG A 168 3.24 4.54 28.25
C ARG A 168 3.56 4.94 29.69
N GLU A 169 3.08 6.08 30.14
CA GLU A 169 3.19 6.52 31.54
C GLU A 169 2.45 5.54 32.47
N ARG A 170 1.26 5.07 32.04
CA ARG A 170 0.42 4.18 32.84
C ARG A 170 0.89 2.72 32.87
N PHE A 171 1.28 2.18 31.72
CA PHE A 171 1.54 0.74 31.54
C PHE A 171 3.01 0.40 31.27
N GLY A 172 3.89 1.40 31.22
CA GLY A 172 5.30 1.21 30.87
C GLY A 172 5.53 0.94 29.37
N PRO A 173 6.57 0.19 28.99
CA PRO A 173 6.86 -0.13 27.59
C PRO A 173 5.73 -0.94 26.91
N CYS A 174 4.92 -0.29 26.09
CA CYS A 174 3.80 -0.91 25.38
C CYS A 174 3.72 -0.46 23.92
N ALA A 175 3.05 -1.26 23.09
CA ALA A 175 2.51 -0.83 21.81
C ALA A 175 1.03 -0.47 21.96
N SER A 176 0.51 0.37 21.08
CA SER A 176 -0.94 0.65 21.05
C SER A 176 -1.43 0.90 19.63
N LEU A 177 -2.65 0.43 19.37
CA LEU A 177 -3.49 0.81 18.25
C LEU A 177 -4.61 1.69 18.80
N ARG A 178 -4.71 2.95 18.38
CA ARG A 178 -5.54 3.95 19.05
C ARG A 178 -6.26 4.88 18.08
N VAL A 179 -7.38 5.43 18.52
CA VAL A 179 -8.18 6.39 17.75
C VAL A 179 -7.95 7.83 18.23
N GLY A 180 -8.09 8.79 17.33
CA GLY A 180 -8.28 10.19 17.70
C GLY A 180 -9.76 10.52 17.97
N ALA A 181 -10.07 11.79 18.21
CA ALA A 181 -11.44 12.24 18.47
C ALA A 181 -12.41 11.95 17.32
N ALA A 182 -11.94 11.86 16.07
CA ALA A 182 -12.78 11.48 14.93
C ALA A 182 -13.30 10.04 15.07
N GLY A 183 -12.48 9.12 15.58
CA GLY A 183 -12.89 7.73 15.81
C GLY A 183 -13.88 7.60 16.96
N GLU A 184 -13.65 8.32 18.07
CA GLU A 184 -14.60 8.39 19.20
C GLU A 184 -15.97 8.91 18.77
N ARG A 185 -16.00 9.85 17.83
CA ARG A 185 -17.23 10.47 17.30
C ARG A 185 -17.86 9.70 16.14
N GLY A 186 -17.22 8.63 15.66
CA GLY A 186 -17.73 7.81 14.58
C GLY A 186 -17.69 8.48 13.19
N VAL A 187 -16.73 9.37 12.94
CA VAL A 187 -16.47 9.88 11.57
C VAL A 187 -16.15 8.69 10.67
N ALA A 188 -16.88 8.54 9.57
CA ALA A 188 -16.92 7.29 8.80
C ALA A 188 -15.55 6.86 8.24
N PHE A 189 -14.61 7.79 8.09
CA PHE A 189 -13.24 7.58 7.62
C PHE A 189 -12.18 7.92 8.69
N ALA A 190 -12.52 7.78 9.97
CA ALA A 190 -11.53 7.89 11.03
C ALA A 190 -10.45 6.79 10.89
N ASN A 191 -9.20 7.19 11.08
CA ASN A 191 -8.03 6.32 10.97
C ASN A 191 -7.65 5.70 12.33
N LEU A 192 -6.69 4.77 12.32
CA LEU A 192 -6.05 4.24 13.53
C LEU A 192 -4.58 4.63 13.53
N ALA A 193 -4.05 5.03 14.67
CA ALA A 193 -2.65 5.33 14.87
C ALA A 193 -1.94 4.19 15.62
N ALA A 194 -0.69 3.89 15.24
CA ALA A 194 0.19 2.98 15.96
C ALA A 194 1.65 3.46 15.95
N GLY A 195 2.43 2.96 16.92
CA GLY A 195 3.83 3.33 17.11
C GLY A 195 4.04 4.68 17.81
N ASP A 196 5.31 5.08 17.90
CA ASP A 196 5.78 6.31 18.56
C ASP A 196 5.55 7.57 17.71
N ASP A 197 5.85 8.74 18.26
CA ASP A 197 5.73 10.07 17.62
C ASP A 197 6.82 10.35 16.56
N PRO A 198 6.47 10.68 15.30
CA PRO A 198 5.11 10.73 14.73
C PRO A 198 4.58 9.32 14.40
N PRO A 199 3.30 9.00 14.69
CA PRO A 199 2.76 7.66 14.50
C PRO A 199 2.66 7.24 13.04
N SER A 200 2.48 5.94 12.82
CA SER A 200 2.03 5.37 11.55
C SER A 200 0.55 5.09 11.60
N PHE A 201 -0.13 5.09 10.46
CA PHE A 201 -1.58 5.01 10.42
C PHE A 201 -2.10 3.82 9.60
N VAL A 202 -3.18 3.21 10.08
CA VAL A 202 -4.12 2.49 9.22
C VAL A 202 -5.12 3.54 8.71
N GLY A 203 -4.80 4.11 7.56
CA GLY A 203 -5.48 5.30 7.06
C GLY A 203 -6.91 5.06 6.57
N ARG A 204 -7.20 3.91 5.96
CA ARG A 204 -8.35 3.76 5.07
C ARG A 204 -9.45 2.85 5.61
N GLY A 205 -10.63 2.99 5.00
CA GLY A 205 -11.79 2.14 5.28
C GLY A 205 -12.51 2.46 6.59
N GLY A 206 -12.09 3.50 7.33
CA GLY A 206 -12.80 3.92 8.55
C GLY A 206 -12.63 3.00 9.74
N LEU A 207 -11.56 2.19 9.78
CA LEU A 207 -11.32 1.23 10.86
C LEU A 207 -11.14 1.92 12.23
N GLY A 208 -10.80 3.21 12.26
CA GLY A 208 -10.82 4.01 13.50
C GLY A 208 -12.22 4.18 14.06
N ALA A 209 -13.22 4.44 13.22
CA ALA A 209 -14.60 4.48 13.65
C ALA A 209 -15.14 3.09 13.97
N ALA A 210 -14.63 2.03 13.33
CA ALA A 210 -14.98 0.65 13.70
C ALA A 210 -14.53 0.32 15.14
N LEU A 211 -13.28 0.65 15.50
CA LEU A 211 -12.79 0.50 16.87
C LEU A 211 -13.58 1.38 17.86
N GLY A 212 -13.85 2.63 17.48
CA GLY A 212 -14.64 3.56 18.28
C GLY A 212 -16.08 3.09 18.54
N ARG A 213 -16.71 2.38 17.60
CA ARG A 213 -18.06 1.78 17.77
C ARG A 213 -18.12 0.68 18.83
N LEU A 214 -17.00 0.01 19.10
CA LEU A 214 -16.86 -0.92 20.22
C LEU A 214 -16.77 -0.19 21.58
N GLY A 215 -16.64 1.14 21.57
CA GLY A 215 -16.43 1.98 22.74
C GLY A 215 -14.97 2.08 23.18
N LEU A 216 -14.03 1.56 22.39
CA LEU A 216 -12.61 1.52 22.72
C LEU A 216 -11.86 2.75 22.19
N LYS A 217 -11.06 3.36 23.07
CA LYS A 217 -10.07 4.38 22.72
C LYS A 217 -8.77 3.76 22.19
N ALA A 218 -8.38 2.61 22.71
CA ALA A 218 -7.17 1.90 22.27
C ALA A 218 -7.18 0.40 22.58
N VAL A 219 -6.42 -0.34 21.79
CA VAL A 219 -5.92 -1.69 22.13
C VAL A 219 -4.42 -1.54 22.45
N VAL A 220 -4.00 -2.03 23.61
CA VAL A 220 -2.66 -1.85 24.18
C VAL A 220 -2.01 -3.21 24.35
N LEU A 221 -0.78 -3.38 23.85
CA LEU A 221 -0.01 -4.61 24.01
C LEU A 221 1.19 -4.34 24.91
N THR A 222 1.19 -4.94 26.10
CA THR A 222 2.30 -4.84 27.08
C THR A 222 3.22 -6.05 27.02
N ALA A 223 2.80 -7.13 26.35
CA ALA A 223 3.58 -8.35 26.18
C ALA A 223 4.96 -8.07 25.55
N GLN A 224 5.93 -8.93 25.86
CA GLN A 224 7.27 -8.82 25.27
C GLN A 224 7.21 -9.05 23.76
N PRO A 225 7.90 -8.23 22.95
CA PRO A 225 7.91 -8.42 21.50
C PRO A 225 8.70 -9.67 21.12
N VAL A 226 8.21 -10.40 20.11
CA VAL A 226 9.00 -11.41 19.41
C VAL A 226 10.32 -10.77 18.93
N PRO A 227 11.48 -11.37 19.25
CA PRO A 227 12.77 -10.84 18.83
C PRO A 227 12.94 -10.95 17.31
N GLY A 228 13.72 -10.04 16.73
CA GLY A 228 14.14 -10.19 15.34
C GLY A 228 15.10 -11.36 15.20
N VAL A 229 15.04 -12.06 14.07
CA VAL A 229 16.02 -13.08 13.70
C VAL A 229 16.96 -12.54 12.62
N GLU A 230 18.23 -12.93 12.71
CA GLU A 230 19.20 -12.65 11.66
C GLU A 230 18.94 -13.56 10.47
N HIS A 231 18.68 -12.97 9.30
CA HIS A 231 18.48 -13.69 8.05
C HIS A 231 19.38 -13.10 6.96
N GLY A 232 20.67 -13.46 7.01
CA GLY A 232 21.73 -12.82 6.21
C GLY A 232 21.44 -12.73 4.72
N GLU A 233 20.94 -13.81 4.10
CA GLU A 233 20.59 -13.84 2.67
C GLU A 233 19.49 -12.83 2.30
N LEU A 234 18.41 -12.77 3.09
CA LEU A 234 17.32 -11.83 2.89
C LEU A 234 17.78 -10.38 3.12
N VAL A 235 18.59 -10.13 4.15
CA VAL A 235 19.16 -8.79 4.39
C VAL A 235 20.06 -8.35 3.24
N GLU A 236 20.91 -9.26 2.75
CA GLU A 236 21.77 -9.01 1.58
C GLU A 236 20.91 -8.72 0.34
N ALA A 237 19.88 -9.52 0.08
CA ALA A 237 18.94 -9.30 -1.02
C ALA A 237 18.27 -7.91 -0.93
N LEU A 238 17.75 -7.54 0.25
CA LEU A 238 17.08 -6.25 0.49
C LEU A 238 18.00 -5.05 0.23
N THR A 239 19.27 -5.16 0.64
CA THR A 239 20.28 -4.10 0.47
C THR A 239 20.84 -4.02 -0.95
N ARG A 240 20.77 -5.11 -1.72
CA ARG A 240 21.20 -5.17 -3.12
C ARG A 240 20.16 -4.62 -4.12
N SER A 241 18.93 -4.34 -3.70
CA SER A 241 17.86 -3.81 -4.56
C SER A 241 18.00 -2.28 -4.71
N PRO A 242 18.30 -1.75 -5.91
CA PRO A 242 18.38 -0.30 -6.12
C PRO A 242 17.07 0.44 -5.81
N ARG A 243 15.92 -0.18 -6.10
CA ARG A 243 14.62 0.41 -5.79
C ARG A 243 14.36 0.49 -4.28
N LEU A 244 14.79 -0.51 -3.50
CA LEU A 244 14.72 -0.44 -2.04
C LEU A 244 15.72 0.55 -1.44
N VAL A 245 16.89 0.71 -2.05
CA VAL A 245 17.85 1.76 -1.66
C VAL A 245 17.24 3.16 -1.92
N ALA A 246 16.62 3.38 -3.08
CA ALA A 246 15.87 4.60 -3.38
C ALA A 246 14.76 4.86 -2.36
N ARG A 247 13.94 3.84 -2.09
CA ARG A 247 12.85 3.91 -1.10
C ARG A 247 13.36 4.20 0.31
N GLY A 248 14.50 3.65 0.71
CA GLY A 248 15.14 3.95 2.00
C GLY A 248 15.71 5.38 2.06
N ALA A 249 16.17 5.90 0.92
CA ALA A 249 16.80 7.22 0.83
C ALA A 249 15.83 8.38 0.67
N GLY A 250 14.67 8.18 0.03
CA GLY A 250 13.66 9.20 -0.27
C GLY A 250 12.27 8.92 0.33
N GLY A 251 12.08 7.79 1.02
CA GLY A 251 10.77 7.36 1.46
C GLY A 251 9.78 7.26 0.30
N THR A 252 8.48 7.41 0.57
CA THR A 252 7.47 7.44 -0.50
C THR A 252 7.52 8.71 -1.36
N MET A 253 8.26 9.75 -0.97
CA MET A 253 8.36 10.99 -1.76
C MET A 253 9.12 10.81 -3.07
N GLU A 254 9.84 9.71 -3.25
CA GLU A 254 10.33 9.33 -4.58
C GLU A 254 9.20 9.28 -5.62
N LEU A 255 7.95 9.01 -5.20
CA LEU A 255 6.76 9.05 -6.06
C LEU A 255 6.36 10.48 -6.43
N MET A 256 6.49 11.45 -5.50
CA MET A 256 6.28 12.88 -5.78
C MET A 256 7.16 13.32 -6.95
N GLN A 257 8.40 12.88 -6.90
CA GLN A 257 9.41 13.19 -7.88
C GLN A 257 9.19 12.44 -9.21
N ALA A 258 8.91 11.14 -9.15
CA ALA A 258 8.55 10.35 -10.32
C ALA A 258 7.35 10.95 -11.07
N PHE A 259 6.30 11.32 -10.35
CA PHE A 259 5.07 11.86 -10.93
C PHE A 259 5.28 13.30 -11.41
N GLY A 260 6.09 14.09 -10.69
CA GLY A 260 6.50 15.42 -11.11
C GLY A 260 7.22 15.41 -12.44
N VAL A 261 8.23 14.54 -12.61
CA VAL A 261 9.00 14.37 -13.85
C VAL A 261 8.11 13.96 -15.03
N ARG A 262 7.17 13.04 -14.78
CA ARG A 262 6.22 12.53 -15.78
C ARG A 262 5.16 13.56 -16.19
N GLY A 263 4.95 14.62 -15.39
CA GLY A 263 3.82 15.53 -15.57
C GLY A 263 2.48 14.88 -15.19
N ASP A 264 2.51 13.86 -14.34
CA ASP A 264 1.33 13.08 -13.90
C ASP A 264 0.54 13.77 -12.79
N LEU A 265 1.13 14.79 -12.15
CA LEU A 265 0.48 15.53 -11.08
C LEU A 265 -0.65 16.43 -11.60
N ARG A 266 -1.65 16.56 -10.75
CA ARG A 266 -2.90 17.31 -10.94
C ARG A 266 -3.20 18.19 -9.73
N ALA A 267 -4.02 19.21 -9.93
CA ALA A 267 -4.50 20.13 -8.92
C ALA A 267 -6.05 20.19 -8.85
N ARG A 268 -6.56 20.80 -7.77
CA ARG A 268 -7.98 21.17 -7.56
C ARG A 268 -9.00 20.05 -7.76
N GLY A 269 -9.02 19.06 -6.87
CA GLY A 269 -9.86 17.87 -7.02
C GLY A 269 -9.44 17.02 -8.23
N TYR A 270 -8.15 17.12 -8.58
CA TYR A 270 -7.53 16.39 -9.69
C TYR A 270 -8.09 16.68 -11.08
N SER A 271 -8.81 17.80 -11.26
CA SER A 271 -9.37 18.19 -12.56
C SER A 271 -8.38 18.93 -13.44
N GLU A 272 -7.33 19.51 -12.88
CA GLU A 272 -6.40 20.38 -13.61
C GLU A 272 -5.00 19.77 -13.70
N PRO A 273 -4.29 19.86 -14.85
CA PRO A 273 -2.87 19.53 -14.93
C PRO A 273 -2.05 20.43 -14.01
N LEU A 274 -1.14 19.83 -13.24
CA LEU A 274 -0.09 20.59 -12.56
C LEU A 274 1.11 20.74 -13.50
N PRO A 275 1.65 21.95 -13.73
CA PRO A 275 2.85 22.11 -14.54
C PRO A 275 4.02 21.25 -14.02
N ARG A 276 4.78 20.65 -14.94
CA ARG A 276 5.89 19.74 -14.63
C ARG A 276 6.90 20.39 -13.69
N GLU A 277 7.21 21.67 -13.94
CA GLU A 277 8.17 22.47 -13.17
C GLU A 277 7.72 22.64 -11.72
N VAL A 278 6.42 22.79 -11.49
CA VAL A 278 5.82 22.87 -10.15
C VAL A 278 5.93 21.52 -9.44
N GLY A 279 5.65 20.42 -10.15
CA GLY A 279 5.82 19.06 -9.61
C GLY A 279 7.25 18.75 -9.19
N VAL A 280 8.22 19.08 -10.05
CA VAL A 280 9.65 18.92 -9.75
C VAL A 280 10.08 19.82 -8.59
N ARG A 281 9.59 21.06 -8.52
CA ARG A 281 9.85 21.96 -7.39
C ARG A 281 9.35 21.38 -6.06
N LEU A 282 8.10 20.91 -6.01
CA LEU A 282 7.53 20.30 -4.80
C LEU A 282 8.30 19.06 -4.33
N ALA A 283 8.80 18.26 -5.27
CA ALA A 283 9.66 17.13 -4.94
C ALA A 283 10.99 17.56 -4.29
N ARG A 284 11.58 18.66 -4.77
CA ARG A 284 12.79 19.27 -4.16
C ARG A 284 12.49 19.86 -2.79
N GLU A 285 11.39 20.59 -2.64
CA GLU A 285 10.93 21.11 -1.34
C GLU A 285 10.76 19.99 -0.31
N ALA A 286 10.20 18.85 -0.72
CA ALA A 286 10.08 17.67 0.13
C ALA A 286 11.45 17.11 0.54
N GLU A 287 12.40 17.04 -0.38
CA GLU A 287 13.77 16.60 -0.05
C GLU A 287 14.46 17.55 0.93
N ASP A 288 14.37 18.86 0.70
CA ASP A 288 14.98 19.89 1.53
C ASP A 288 14.34 19.99 2.93
N ALA A 289 13.03 19.73 3.06
CA ALA A 289 12.31 19.73 4.35
C ALA A 289 12.54 18.46 5.17
N GLY A 290 13.06 17.40 4.56
CA GLY A 290 13.30 16.14 5.21
C GLY A 290 14.38 16.21 6.30
N ARG A 291 14.15 15.53 7.44
CA ARG A 291 15.11 15.51 8.55
C ARG A 291 15.52 14.12 9.00
N GLU A 292 14.55 13.21 9.14
CA GLU A 292 14.78 11.91 9.78
C GLU A 292 14.11 10.77 9.03
N ARG A 293 14.81 9.63 8.96
CA ARG A 293 14.30 8.38 8.41
C ARG A 293 13.76 7.49 9.52
N LYS A 294 12.55 6.97 9.35
CA LYS A 294 11.89 6.05 10.28
C LYS A 294 11.58 4.73 9.57
N GLY A 295 12.15 3.64 10.07
CA GLY A 295 11.86 2.29 9.58
C GLY A 295 10.91 1.52 10.49
N CYS A 296 10.21 0.52 9.91
CA CYS A 296 9.62 -0.54 10.71
C CYS A 296 10.72 -1.27 11.50
N LYS A 297 10.40 -1.86 12.65
CA LYS A 297 11.38 -2.54 13.51
C LYS A 297 12.07 -3.67 12.74
N GLY A 298 13.41 -3.63 12.67
CA GLY A 298 14.21 -4.64 11.96
C GLY A 298 14.18 -4.55 10.43
N CYS A 299 13.69 -3.45 9.85
CA CYS A 299 13.71 -3.22 8.40
C CYS A 299 15.00 -2.49 7.99
N PRO A 300 15.80 -3.01 7.03
CA PRO A 300 16.96 -2.29 6.49
C PRO A 300 16.57 -1.15 5.53
N THR A 301 15.28 -1.01 5.20
CA THR A 301 14.73 0.02 4.31
C THR A 301 13.85 1.00 5.11
N PRO A 302 14.40 2.07 5.70
CA PRO A 302 13.64 3.01 6.53
C PRO A 302 12.82 3.98 5.67
N CYS A 303 11.71 3.50 5.13
CA CYS A 303 10.91 4.24 4.15
C CYS A 303 10.01 5.34 4.72
N GLY A 304 9.84 5.41 6.04
CA GLY A 304 9.13 6.50 6.70
C GLY A 304 10.01 7.76 6.74
N TRP A 305 9.39 8.91 6.53
CA TRP A 305 10.08 10.20 6.53
C TRP A 305 9.41 11.15 7.51
N VAL A 306 10.22 11.76 8.36
CA VAL A 306 9.80 12.87 9.23
C VAL A 306 10.40 14.17 8.69
N PHE A 307 9.51 15.14 8.54
CA PHE A 307 9.78 16.48 8.06
C PHE A 307 9.71 17.47 9.21
N GLU A 308 10.46 18.57 9.08
CA GLU A 308 10.33 19.73 9.95
C GLU A 308 9.52 20.79 9.23
N ARG A 309 8.39 21.18 9.83
CA ARG A 309 7.53 22.23 9.33
C ARG A 309 8.16 23.60 9.56
N THR A 310 7.72 24.62 8.82
CA THR A 310 8.14 26.01 9.05
C THR A 310 7.86 26.50 10.47
N SER A 311 6.87 25.91 11.15
CA SER A 311 6.55 26.17 12.54
C SER A 311 7.52 25.52 13.56
N GLY A 312 8.51 24.75 13.10
CA GLY A 312 9.40 23.92 13.91
C GLY A 312 8.79 22.60 14.39
N ALA A 313 7.55 22.28 13.99
CA ALA A 313 6.89 21.04 14.38
C ALA A 313 7.34 19.85 13.50
N ARG A 314 7.47 18.66 14.09
CA ARG A 314 7.79 17.42 13.36
C ARG A 314 6.50 16.83 12.77
N GLN A 315 6.57 16.37 11.53
CA GLN A 315 5.45 15.72 10.85
C GLN A 315 5.93 14.51 10.06
N GLY A 316 5.38 13.33 10.35
CA GLY A 316 5.58 12.15 9.51
C GLY A 316 4.70 12.26 8.27
N ALA A 317 5.20 11.98 7.08
CA ALA A 317 4.36 12.08 5.89
C ALA A 317 4.67 11.04 4.81
N HIS A 318 3.62 10.68 4.08
CA HIS A 318 3.67 9.83 2.90
C HIS A 318 3.16 10.60 1.67
N PHE A 319 3.63 10.20 0.48
CA PHE A 319 3.33 10.91 -0.77
C PHE A 319 1.82 11.06 -0.98
N SER A 320 1.09 9.96 -0.79
CA SER A 320 -0.35 9.93 -0.98
C SER A 320 -1.16 10.65 0.10
N ALA A 321 -0.53 11.27 1.11
CA ALA A 321 -1.24 12.09 2.09
C ALA A 321 -0.99 13.56 1.80
N VAL A 322 0.27 13.94 1.55
CA VAL A 322 0.63 15.30 1.14
C VAL A 322 0.06 15.64 -0.23
N TYR A 323 -0.11 14.65 -1.11
CA TYR A 323 -0.70 14.92 -2.41
C TYR A 323 -2.21 15.22 -2.32
N ALA A 324 -2.95 14.41 -1.56
CA ALA A 324 -4.35 14.65 -1.20
C ALA A 324 -4.64 16.00 -0.54
N LEU A 325 -3.73 16.44 0.31
CA LEU A 325 -3.88 17.64 1.12
C LEU A 325 -3.13 18.86 0.56
N GLY A 326 -2.35 18.68 -0.50
CA GLY A 326 -1.56 19.75 -1.12
C GLY A 326 -2.21 20.28 -2.39
N THR A 327 -1.61 19.95 -3.54
CA THR A 327 -2.05 20.44 -4.85
C THR A 327 -3.47 20.03 -5.21
N ASN A 328 -3.96 18.90 -4.70
CA ASN A 328 -5.38 18.53 -4.80
C ASN A 328 -6.31 19.63 -4.25
N LEU A 329 -5.89 20.38 -3.23
CA LEU A 329 -6.65 21.48 -2.64
C LEU A 329 -6.24 22.85 -3.20
N GLY A 330 -5.45 22.86 -4.27
CA GLY A 330 -4.94 24.07 -4.92
C GLY A 330 -3.81 24.76 -4.15
N LEU A 331 -3.16 24.07 -3.20
CA LEU A 331 -2.00 24.58 -2.48
C LEU A 331 -0.72 24.36 -3.28
N GLU A 332 0.20 25.32 -3.22
CA GLU A 332 1.43 25.32 -4.03
C GLU A 332 2.71 25.07 -3.24
N GLY A 333 2.64 25.01 -1.90
CA GLY A 333 3.78 24.77 -1.02
C GLY A 333 3.69 23.43 -0.30
N PHE A 334 4.84 22.76 -0.14
CA PHE A 334 4.91 21.48 0.57
C PHE A 334 4.55 21.60 2.06
N ASP A 335 4.96 22.69 2.73
CA ASP A 335 4.69 22.91 4.16
C ASP A 335 3.19 23.08 4.46
N ASP A 336 2.42 23.65 3.53
CA ASP A 336 0.97 23.79 3.69
C ASP A 336 0.27 22.41 3.73
N ALA A 337 0.74 21.47 2.90
CA ALA A 337 0.24 20.10 2.92
C ALA A 337 0.59 19.39 4.24
N LEU A 338 1.80 19.61 4.77
CA LEU A 338 2.20 19.10 6.09
C LEU A 338 1.35 19.69 7.22
N ALA A 339 0.97 20.96 7.13
CA ALA A 339 0.12 21.62 8.12
C ALA A 339 -1.29 21.00 8.17
N LEU A 340 -1.90 20.74 7.00
CA LEU A 340 -3.19 20.06 6.93
C LEU A 340 -3.10 18.60 7.39
N LEU A 341 -2.00 17.92 7.09
CA LEU A 341 -1.78 16.56 7.57
C LEU A 341 -1.69 16.51 9.09
N ALA A 342 -1.03 17.49 9.72
CA ALA A 342 -0.98 17.59 11.18
C ALA A 342 -2.37 17.71 11.82
N VAL A 343 -3.31 18.40 11.16
CA VAL A 343 -4.71 18.47 11.60
C VAL A 343 -5.38 17.10 11.48
N CYS A 344 -5.19 16.41 10.34
CA CYS A 344 -5.73 15.06 10.14
C CYS A 344 -5.20 14.08 11.21
N ASP A 345 -3.90 14.10 11.48
CA ASP A 345 -3.25 13.23 12.46
C ASP A 345 -3.70 13.52 13.90
N ARG A 346 -3.87 14.81 14.26
CA ARG A 346 -4.37 15.23 15.57
C ARG A 346 -5.77 14.67 15.85
N PHE A 347 -6.65 14.69 14.86
CA PHE A 347 -8.03 14.22 15.02
C PHE A 347 -8.21 12.74 14.69
N GLY A 348 -7.28 12.13 13.96
CA GLY A 348 -7.37 10.76 13.47
C GLY A 348 -8.25 10.61 12.23
N LEU A 349 -7.98 11.38 11.17
CA LEU A 349 -8.72 11.38 9.90
C LEU A 349 -7.90 10.73 8.77
N ASP A 350 -8.53 9.96 7.89
CA ASP A 350 -7.94 9.56 6.60
C ASP A 350 -7.64 10.82 5.76
N ALA A 351 -6.36 11.14 5.55
CA ALA A 351 -5.93 12.31 4.76
C ALA A 351 -6.47 12.29 3.33
N LYS A 352 -6.60 11.11 2.70
CA LYS A 352 -7.10 10.98 1.32
C LYS A 352 -8.57 11.31 1.23
N GLU A 353 -9.35 10.70 2.11
CA GLU A 353 -10.79 10.92 2.18
C GLU A 353 -11.11 12.36 2.62
N ALA A 354 -10.33 12.93 3.53
CA ALA A 354 -10.42 14.32 3.92
C ALA A 354 -10.14 15.26 2.73
N GLY A 355 -9.07 15.00 1.96
CA GLY A 355 -8.76 15.74 0.74
C GLY A 355 -9.88 15.66 -0.31
N ALA A 356 -10.47 14.49 -0.51
CA ALA A 356 -11.62 14.32 -1.41
C ALA A 356 -12.85 15.11 -0.93
N CYS A 357 -13.18 15.04 0.36
CA CYS A 357 -14.27 15.79 0.98
C CYS A 357 -14.10 17.31 0.81
N LEU A 358 -12.90 17.83 1.10
CA LEU A 358 -12.58 19.24 0.99
C LEU A 358 -12.61 19.73 -0.46
N ALA A 359 -12.13 18.92 -1.41
CA ALA A 359 -12.19 19.25 -2.83
C ALA A 359 -13.64 19.38 -3.33
N LEU A 360 -14.55 18.48 -2.93
CA LEU A 360 -15.98 18.61 -3.25
C LEU A 360 -16.58 19.88 -2.68
N LEU A 361 -16.31 20.17 -1.40
CA LEU A 361 -16.81 21.38 -0.76
C LEU A 361 -16.26 22.65 -1.41
N ALA A 362 -14.99 22.63 -1.83
CA ALA A 362 -14.35 23.74 -2.53
C ALA A 362 -15.02 24.01 -3.89
N ARG A 363 -15.35 22.97 -4.66
CA ARG A 363 -16.12 23.08 -5.92
C ARG A 363 -17.50 23.69 -5.70
N GLU A 364 -18.25 23.18 -4.73
CA GLU A 364 -19.58 23.71 -4.41
C GLU A 364 -19.55 25.19 -4.04
N ARG A 365 -18.52 25.63 -3.30
CA ARG A 365 -18.34 27.05 -2.92
C ARG A 365 -17.92 27.91 -4.11
N GLU A 366 -17.05 27.40 -4.97
CA GLU A 366 -16.60 28.11 -6.18
C GLU A 366 -17.75 28.31 -7.19
N HIS A 367 -18.63 27.31 -7.34
CA HIS A 367 -19.81 27.40 -8.20
C HIS A 367 -20.97 28.21 -7.57
N GLY A 368 -20.82 28.69 -6.34
CA GLY A 368 -21.87 29.43 -5.62
C GLY A 368 -23.04 28.57 -5.15
N ALA A 369 -22.93 27.24 -5.23
CA ALA A 369 -23.93 26.29 -4.73
C ALA A 369 -23.97 26.26 -3.19
N LEU A 370 -22.88 26.65 -2.54
CA LEU A 370 -22.76 26.89 -1.09
C LEU A 370 -22.06 28.23 -0.83
N GLY A 371 -22.57 29.02 0.11
CA GLY A 371 -21.88 30.21 0.60
C GLY A 371 -20.69 29.87 1.49
N GLY A 372 -19.86 30.87 1.82
CA GLY A 372 -18.76 30.74 2.79
C GLY A 372 -17.40 31.17 2.23
N ALA A 373 -16.35 30.93 3.02
CA ALA A 373 -14.98 31.26 2.62
C ALA A 373 -14.50 30.36 1.46
N ARG A 374 -13.76 30.96 0.52
CA ARG A 374 -13.05 30.23 -0.53
C ARG A 374 -12.11 29.19 0.10
N LEU A 375 -12.09 27.98 -0.44
CA LEU A 375 -11.24 26.90 0.05
C LEU A 375 -10.02 26.65 -0.85
N TRP A 376 -10.16 26.77 -2.17
CA TRP A 376 -9.04 26.52 -3.08
C TRP A 376 -7.84 27.43 -2.81
N GLY A 377 -6.72 26.80 -2.42
CA GLY A 377 -5.46 27.47 -2.09
C GLY A 377 -5.46 28.23 -0.76
N ASP A 378 -6.53 28.15 0.05
CA ASP A 378 -6.62 28.83 1.34
C ASP A 378 -6.39 27.83 2.50
N ARG A 379 -5.12 27.70 2.92
CA ARG A 379 -4.74 26.78 4.00
C ARG A 379 -5.54 27.02 5.28
N VAL A 380 -5.75 28.27 5.69
CA VAL A 380 -6.40 28.59 6.97
C VAL A 380 -7.88 28.19 6.94
N ALA A 381 -8.56 28.44 5.82
CA ALA A 381 -9.95 28.02 5.65
C ALA A 381 -10.07 26.49 5.59
N LEU A 382 -9.11 25.79 4.95
CA LEU A 382 -9.06 24.34 4.90
C LEU A 382 -8.80 23.72 6.29
N GLU A 383 -7.85 24.24 7.06
CA GLU A 383 -7.57 23.80 8.43
C GLU A 383 -8.83 23.89 9.30
N ARG A 384 -9.49 25.06 9.32
CA ARG A 384 -10.74 25.26 10.07
C ARG A 384 -11.83 24.28 9.66
N THR A 385 -11.96 24.02 8.36
CA THR A 385 -12.96 23.08 7.83
C THR A 385 -12.68 21.64 8.28
N LEU A 386 -11.41 21.22 8.36
CA LEU A 386 -11.03 19.92 8.91
C LEU A 386 -11.36 19.81 10.40
N GLU A 387 -11.11 20.87 11.18
CA GLU A 387 -11.49 20.88 12.60
C GLU A 387 -13.02 20.77 12.76
N ASP A 388 -13.77 21.51 11.94
CA ASP A 388 -15.24 21.45 11.91
C ASP A 388 -15.74 20.07 11.50
N LEU A 389 -15.07 19.41 10.56
CA LEU A 389 -15.37 18.03 10.17
C LEU A 389 -15.19 17.08 11.35
N ALA A 390 -14.01 17.08 11.97
CA ALA A 390 -13.73 16.20 13.10
C ALA A 390 -14.70 16.44 14.27
N LEU A 391 -15.05 17.70 14.52
CA LEU A 391 -15.92 18.11 15.62
C LEU A 391 -17.42 18.11 15.24
N GLY A 392 -17.78 17.73 14.02
CA GLY A 392 -19.17 17.66 13.56
C GLY A 392 -19.90 19.01 13.53
N ARG A 393 -19.21 20.09 13.18
CA ARG A 393 -19.73 21.47 13.15
C ARG A 393 -20.01 21.93 11.72
N GLY A 394 -21.08 22.71 11.55
CA GLY A 394 -21.38 23.41 10.28
C GLY A 394 -21.35 22.51 9.04
N ASP A 395 -20.79 23.03 7.94
CA ASP A 395 -20.59 22.27 6.70
C ASP A 395 -19.60 21.10 6.88
N GLY A 396 -18.59 21.26 7.74
CA GLY A 396 -17.62 20.21 8.02
C GLY A 396 -18.30 18.94 8.55
N GLY A 397 -19.28 19.08 9.44
CA GLY A 397 -20.02 17.92 9.98
C GLY A 397 -20.77 17.12 8.91
N ARG A 398 -21.17 17.76 7.80
CA ARG A 398 -21.81 17.06 6.66
C ARG A 398 -20.82 16.16 5.90
N LEU A 399 -19.53 16.47 5.98
CA LEU A 399 -18.47 15.68 5.36
C LEU A 399 -18.13 14.42 6.16
N ALA A 400 -18.55 14.30 7.42
CA ALA A 400 -18.16 13.21 8.32
C ALA A 400 -18.57 11.80 7.81
N ALA A 401 -19.51 11.71 6.87
CA ALA A 401 -19.91 10.45 6.23
C ALA A 401 -19.02 10.05 5.03
N GLY A 402 -18.02 10.87 4.66
CA GLY A 402 -17.15 10.66 3.51
C GLY A 402 -17.67 11.32 2.23
N ALA A 403 -16.79 11.42 1.23
CA ALA A 403 -17.03 12.19 0.01
C ALA A 403 -18.15 11.59 -0.85
N ALA A 404 -18.20 10.25 -0.96
CA ALA A 404 -19.26 9.56 -1.69
C ALA A 404 -20.66 9.80 -1.09
N ALA A 405 -20.78 9.74 0.23
CA ALA A 405 -22.04 10.00 0.92
C ALA A 405 -22.43 11.48 0.84
N TYR A 406 -21.47 12.38 1.03
CA TYR A 406 -21.68 13.81 0.88
C TYR A 406 -22.18 14.16 -0.53
N ALA A 407 -21.51 13.70 -1.58
CA ALA A 407 -21.92 13.96 -2.95
C ALA A 407 -23.33 13.43 -3.26
N ARG A 408 -23.68 12.21 -2.81
CA ARG A 408 -25.05 11.69 -2.94
C ARG A 408 -26.07 12.60 -2.26
N SER A 409 -25.78 13.08 -1.04
CA SER A 409 -26.67 14.00 -0.32
C SER A 409 -26.88 15.35 -1.02
N ARG A 410 -25.98 15.69 -1.95
CA ARG A 410 -26.00 16.93 -2.75
C ARG A 410 -26.49 16.72 -4.18
N GLY A 411 -26.77 15.49 -4.59
CA GLY A 411 -27.11 15.17 -5.99
C GLY A 411 -25.92 15.22 -6.95
N LEU A 412 -24.69 15.21 -6.45
CA LEU A 412 -23.43 15.32 -7.22
C LEU A 412 -22.89 13.94 -7.62
N THR A 413 -23.75 13.02 -8.05
CA THR A 413 -23.39 11.60 -8.20
C THR A 413 -22.29 11.33 -9.24
N GLY A 414 -22.05 12.26 -10.17
CA GLY A 414 -20.88 12.22 -11.06
C GLY A 414 -19.57 12.67 -10.39
N ASP A 415 -19.62 13.73 -9.57
CA ASP A 415 -18.43 14.38 -9.00
C ASP A 415 -17.79 13.61 -7.85
N ALA A 416 -18.56 12.77 -7.14
CA ALA A 416 -18.04 11.94 -6.05
C ALA A 416 -16.94 10.99 -6.54
N ALA A 417 -17.18 10.35 -7.69
CA ALA A 417 -16.22 9.48 -8.35
C ALA A 417 -15.00 10.26 -8.86
N ASP A 418 -15.15 11.57 -9.08
CA ASP A 418 -14.13 12.45 -9.62
C ASP A 418 -13.15 12.98 -8.57
N VAL A 419 -13.51 12.99 -7.28
CA VAL A 419 -12.62 13.45 -6.20
C VAL A 419 -11.85 12.33 -5.51
N HIS A 420 -12.27 11.07 -5.66
CA HIS A 420 -11.48 9.90 -5.25
C HIS A 420 -10.36 9.55 -6.25
N ARG A 421 -10.15 10.40 -7.27
CA ARG A 421 -9.13 10.28 -8.31
C ARG A 421 -7.69 10.44 -7.83
N GLU A 422 -7.38 10.55 -6.53
CA GLU A 422 -5.97 10.63 -6.11
C GLU A 422 -5.18 9.43 -6.59
N ALA A 423 -5.84 8.28 -6.55
CA ALA A 423 -5.24 7.02 -6.88
C ALA A 423 -5.70 6.56 -8.27
N ALA A 424 -6.94 6.86 -8.67
CA ALA A 424 -7.54 6.36 -9.90
C ALA A 424 -7.65 7.48 -10.92
N ARG A 425 -6.59 7.70 -11.68
CA ARG A 425 -6.62 8.62 -12.83
C ARG A 425 -6.30 7.88 -14.09
N ARG A 426 -6.67 8.52 -15.20
CA ARG A 426 -5.86 8.53 -16.42
C ARG A 426 -4.51 9.25 -16.19
N GLU A 427 -3.84 8.88 -15.11
CA GLU A 427 -2.38 8.93 -15.02
C GLU A 427 -1.88 7.91 -16.03
N SER A 428 -0.59 7.99 -16.32
CA SER A 428 0.07 7.18 -17.33
C SER A 428 0.13 5.68 -16.95
N ASN A 429 -0.95 5.04 -16.45
CA ASN A 429 -1.06 3.62 -16.15
C ASN A 429 -2.53 3.10 -16.06
N LEU A 430 -2.98 2.41 -17.10
CA LEU A 430 -4.29 1.74 -17.16
C LEU A 430 -4.45 0.57 -16.18
N ALA A 431 -3.37 -0.09 -15.77
CA ALA A 431 -3.45 -1.19 -14.79
C ALA A 431 -3.93 -0.67 -13.42
N SER A 432 -3.47 0.51 -13.03
CA SER A 432 -3.88 1.14 -11.77
C SER A 432 -5.33 1.57 -11.80
N VAL A 433 -5.82 2.10 -12.94
CA VAL A 433 -7.24 2.43 -13.14
C VAL A 433 -8.10 1.19 -12.93
N LEU A 434 -7.73 0.08 -13.58
CA LEU A 434 -8.43 -1.19 -13.46
C LEU A 434 -8.43 -1.73 -12.02
N GLY A 435 -7.26 -1.83 -11.39
CA GLY A 435 -7.16 -2.37 -10.03
C GLY A 435 -8.01 -1.61 -9.02
N GLN A 436 -8.13 -0.29 -9.12
CA GLN A 436 -8.88 0.48 -8.14
C GLN A 436 -10.39 0.45 -8.34
N CYS A 437 -10.83 0.25 -9.59
CA CYS A 437 -12.24 0.16 -9.91
C CYS A 437 -12.78 -1.26 -9.68
N ALA A 438 -11.98 -2.29 -9.94
CA ALA A 438 -12.40 -3.69 -9.94
C ALA A 438 -11.77 -4.54 -8.83
N GLY A 439 -10.78 -4.02 -8.10
CA GLY A 439 -10.01 -4.80 -7.15
C GLY A 439 -10.81 -5.22 -5.92
N ALA A 440 -10.41 -6.35 -5.33
CA ALA A 440 -11.17 -7.06 -4.29
C ALA A 440 -11.45 -6.22 -3.02
N ARG A 441 -10.64 -5.18 -2.79
CA ARG A 441 -10.67 -4.33 -1.59
C ARG A 441 -11.14 -2.90 -1.85
N GLY A 442 -11.66 -2.64 -3.05
CA GLY A 442 -12.07 -1.32 -3.49
C GLY A 442 -10.89 -0.40 -3.85
N PRO A 443 -11.12 0.93 -3.93
CA PRO A 443 -10.15 1.89 -4.47
C PRO A 443 -9.04 2.21 -3.47
N GLU A 444 -8.10 1.28 -3.28
CA GLU A 444 -6.92 1.46 -2.44
C GLU A 444 -5.58 1.20 -3.17
N PRO A 445 -4.84 2.25 -3.56
CA PRO A 445 -3.62 2.12 -4.37
C PRO A 445 -2.52 1.24 -3.77
N MET A 446 -2.42 1.11 -2.43
CA MET A 446 -1.38 0.28 -1.84
C MET A 446 -1.52 -1.21 -2.20
N ARG A 447 -2.72 -1.67 -2.62
CA ARG A 447 -3.01 -3.08 -2.94
C ARG A 447 -3.42 -3.30 -4.39
N THR A 448 -3.77 -2.23 -5.10
CA THR A 448 -4.37 -2.31 -6.43
C THR A 448 -3.61 -1.49 -7.48
N PHE A 449 -2.38 -1.07 -7.17
CA PHE A 449 -1.49 -0.37 -8.09
C PHE A 449 -0.33 -1.30 -8.47
N PRO A 450 -0.42 -2.02 -9.61
CA PRO A 450 0.62 -2.93 -10.03
C PRO A 450 1.97 -2.22 -10.19
N PHE A 451 3.01 -2.76 -9.56
CA PHE A 451 4.36 -2.19 -9.59
C PHE A 451 5.09 -2.45 -10.92
N LEU A 452 4.73 -3.55 -11.60
CA LEU A 452 5.40 -4.02 -12.80
C LEU A 452 5.34 -3.04 -13.99
N PRO A 453 4.20 -2.43 -14.34
CA PRO A 453 4.13 -1.52 -15.49
C PRO A 453 4.87 -0.20 -15.25
N THR A 454 4.98 0.24 -14.01
CA THR A 454 5.32 1.63 -13.66
C THR A 454 6.74 1.87 -13.20
N ASP A 455 7.50 0.81 -12.94
CA ASP A 455 8.82 0.92 -12.33
C ASP A 455 9.99 0.80 -13.31
N GLY A 456 9.76 0.62 -14.61
CA GLY A 456 10.86 0.39 -15.57
C GLY A 456 11.24 -1.08 -15.72
N VAL A 457 10.36 -2.01 -15.32
CA VAL A 457 10.59 -3.44 -15.50
C VAL A 457 10.59 -3.78 -16.99
N GLU A 458 11.65 -4.45 -17.45
CA GLU A 458 11.77 -4.90 -18.84
C GLU A 458 10.72 -5.99 -19.16
N ARG A 459 10.21 -6.00 -20.39
CA ARG A 459 9.24 -7.00 -20.87
C ARG A 459 9.68 -8.44 -20.57
N ALA A 460 10.94 -8.79 -20.79
CA ALA A 460 11.43 -10.15 -20.51
C ALA A 460 11.28 -10.54 -19.03
N ARG A 461 11.57 -9.61 -18.11
CA ARG A 461 11.38 -9.82 -16.66
C ARG A 461 9.90 -9.87 -16.30
N LEU A 462 9.10 -8.98 -16.88
CA LEU A 462 7.66 -8.94 -16.70
C LEU A 462 7.00 -10.28 -17.08
N VAL A 463 7.30 -10.79 -18.27
CA VAL A 463 6.82 -12.10 -18.77
C VAL A 463 7.26 -13.24 -17.86
N ALA A 464 8.52 -13.24 -17.43
CA ALA A 464 9.03 -14.29 -16.53
C ALA A 464 8.35 -14.29 -15.15
N LEU A 465 7.96 -13.13 -14.63
CA LEU A 465 7.32 -13.01 -13.30
C LEU A 465 5.87 -13.47 -13.30
N VAL A 466 5.13 -13.24 -14.39
CA VAL A 466 3.70 -13.54 -14.45
C VAL A 466 3.38 -14.89 -15.06
N ALA A 467 4.39 -15.62 -15.56
CA ALA A 467 4.21 -16.96 -16.10
C ALA A 467 3.42 -17.85 -15.12
N PRO A 468 2.48 -18.70 -15.61
CA PRO A 468 2.20 -19.00 -17.01
C PRO A 468 1.23 -18.03 -17.71
N LEU A 469 0.85 -16.89 -17.09
CA LEU A 469 0.00 -15.90 -17.75
C LEU A 469 0.74 -15.30 -18.96
N GLU A 470 0.32 -15.67 -20.16
CA GLU A 470 0.89 -15.09 -21.38
C GLU A 470 0.57 -13.59 -21.44
N LEU A 471 1.53 -12.75 -21.79
CA LEU A 471 1.30 -11.31 -21.95
C LEU A 471 1.34 -10.91 -23.43
N PRO A 472 0.28 -10.26 -23.94
CA PRO A 472 0.30 -9.74 -25.31
C PRO A 472 1.41 -8.69 -25.50
N PRO A 473 1.88 -8.45 -26.74
CA PRO A 473 2.68 -7.27 -27.06
C PRO A 473 2.02 -5.99 -26.53
N GLY A 474 2.80 -5.07 -25.97
CA GLY A 474 2.28 -3.81 -25.40
C GLY A 474 1.92 -3.87 -23.91
N ALA A 475 1.82 -5.04 -23.29
CA ALA A 475 1.44 -5.15 -21.87
C ALA A 475 2.37 -4.40 -20.88
N GLU A 476 3.64 -4.21 -21.24
CA GLU A 476 4.63 -3.41 -20.50
C GLU A 476 4.40 -1.90 -20.60
N ASP A 477 3.69 -1.42 -21.64
CA ASP A 477 3.34 -0.02 -21.80
C ASP A 477 2.18 0.31 -20.87
N PRO A 478 2.35 1.19 -19.88
CA PRO A 478 1.28 1.59 -18.99
C PRO A 478 0.03 2.17 -19.68
N LEU A 479 0.13 2.72 -20.89
CA LEU A 479 -0.97 3.35 -21.63
C LEU A 479 -1.69 2.42 -22.60
N ASP A 480 -1.15 1.22 -22.84
CA ASP A 480 -1.76 0.20 -23.67
C ASP A 480 -2.71 -0.68 -22.82
N PRO A 481 -3.98 -0.90 -23.20
CA PRO A 481 -4.91 -1.75 -22.46
C PRO A 481 -4.53 -3.25 -22.50
N ALA A 482 -3.69 -3.68 -23.44
CA ALA A 482 -3.36 -5.08 -23.62
C ALA A 482 -2.77 -5.71 -22.35
N GLY A 483 -3.36 -6.84 -21.90
CA GLY A 483 -2.83 -7.64 -20.78
C GLY A 483 -2.98 -7.00 -19.40
N LYS A 484 -3.66 -5.85 -19.25
CA LYS A 484 -3.77 -5.15 -17.96
C LYS A 484 -4.59 -5.92 -16.95
N GLY A 485 -5.63 -6.64 -17.40
CA GLY A 485 -6.40 -7.55 -16.56
C GLY A 485 -5.53 -8.62 -15.91
N ARG A 486 -4.67 -9.27 -16.69
CA ARG A 486 -3.73 -10.30 -16.22
C ARG A 486 -2.74 -9.74 -15.18
N LEU A 487 -2.19 -8.55 -15.46
CA LEU A 487 -1.23 -7.88 -14.57
C LEU A 487 -1.86 -7.50 -13.22
N VAL A 488 -3.10 -7.01 -13.22
CA VAL A 488 -3.82 -6.68 -11.99
C VAL A 488 -4.15 -7.94 -11.20
N VAL A 489 -4.63 -9.01 -11.84
CA VAL A 489 -4.90 -10.30 -11.16
C VAL A 489 -3.65 -10.83 -10.47
N TRP A 490 -2.53 -10.90 -11.20
CA TRP A 490 -1.27 -11.39 -10.64
C TRP A 490 -0.79 -10.51 -9.47
N HIS A 491 -0.87 -9.19 -9.61
CA HIS A 491 -0.46 -8.26 -8.56
C HIS A 491 -1.30 -8.44 -7.28
N GLU A 492 -2.63 -8.49 -7.40
CA GLU A 492 -3.51 -8.70 -6.25
C GLU A 492 -3.23 -10.04 -5.56
N ASN A 493 -3.00 -11.11 -6.34
CA ASN A 493 -2.64 -12.43 -5.79
C ASN A 493 -1.38 -12.31 -4.94
N LEU A 494 -0.34 -11.68 -5.48
CA LEU A 494 0.92 -11.54 -4.79
C LEU A 494 0.76 -10.70 -3.50
N VAL A 495 0.12 -9.53 -3.57
CA VAL A 495 0.09 -8.61 -2.43
C VAL A 495 -0.81 -9.11 -1.30
N LEU A 496 -1.94 -9.76 -1.59
CA LEU A 496 -2.76 -10.39 -0.56
C LEU A 496 -2.03 -11.54 0.14
N ALA A 497 -1.22 -12.31 -0.59
CA ALA A 497 -0.40 -13.35 0.00
C ALA A 497 0.73 -12.77 0.88
N ILE A 498 1.37 -11.68 0.45
CA ILE A 498 2.39 -10.96 1.23
C ILE A 498 1.80 -10.41 2.54
N ASP A 499 0.59 -9.83 2.48
CA ASP A 499 -0.14 -9.36 3.64
C ASP A 499 -0.45 -10.48 4.61
N ALA A 500 -0.95 -11.61 4.08
CA ALA A 500 -1.21 -12.81 4.87
C ALA A 500 0.05 -13.37 5.53
N ALA A 501 1.20 -13.27 4.86
CA ALA A 501 2.50 -13.65 5.42
C ALA A 501 3.02 -12.66 6.48
N GLY A 502 2.55 -11.41 6.48
CA GLY A 502 3.02 -10.34 7.36
C GLY A 502 4.35 -9.71 6.90
N PHE A 503 4.69 -9.89 5.62
CA PHE A 503 5.90 -9.34 4.99
C PHE A 503 5.63 -7.97 4.34
N CYS A 504 6.68 -7.19 4.05
CA CYS A 504 6.51 -5.86 3.47
C CYS A 504 6.27 -5.92 1.95
N ALA A 505 5.15 -5.36 1.48
CA ALA A 505 4.81 -5.27 0.06
C ALA A 505 5.89 -4.53 -0.77
N PHE A 506 6.43 -3.41 -0.26
CA PHE A 506 7.52 -2.70 -0.93
C PHE A 506 8.77 -3.57 -1.09
N SER A 507 9.12 -4.34 -0.05
CA SER A 507 10.28 -5.23 -0.08
C SER A 507 10.13 -6.31 -1.14
N ALA A 508 8.97 -6.96 -1.19
CA ALA A 508 8.68 -7.95 -2.24
C ALA A 508 8.70 -7.32 -3.65
N ALA A 509 8.04 -6.17 -3.82
CA ALA A 509 8.00 -5.45 -5.09
C ALA A 509 9.40 -5.10 -5.60
N GLY A 510 10.23 -4.48 -4.76
CA GLY A 510 11.61 -4.11 -5.10
C GLY A 510 12.48 -5.32 -5.46
N LEU A 511 12.44 -6.38 -4.65
CA LEU A 511 13.22 -7.60 -4.90
C LEU A 511 12.84 -8.29 -6.22
N LEU A 512 11.53 -8.37 -6.52
CA LEU A 512 11.02 -9.00 -7.74
C LEU A 512 11.26 -8.11 -8.96
N ALA A 513 11.03 -6.80 -8.86
CA ALA A 513 11.23 -5.85 -9.97
C ALA A 513 12.72 -5.74 -10.36
N ASP A 514 13.62 -5.77 -9.38
CA ASP A 514 15.08 -5.67 -9.60
C ASP A 514 15.73 -7.00 -9.99
N GLY A 515 14.98 -8.10 -10.05
CA GLY A 515 15.56 -9.41 -10.36
C GLY A 515 16.46 -9.99 -9.27
N VAL A 516 16.42 -9.45 -8.05
CA VAL A 516 17.24 -9.92 -6.93
C VAL A 516 16.82 -11.32 -6.49
N THR A 517 15.54 -11.62 -6.59
CA THR A 517 14.96 -12.93 -6.23
C THR A 517 13.93 -13.38 -7.27
N THR A 518 13.62 -14.67 -7.29
CA THR A 518 12.46 -15.22 -8.02
C THR A 518 11.24 -15.25 -7.11
N LEU A 519 10.06 -15.47 -7.68
CA LEU A 519 8.85 -15.66 -6.87
C LEU A 519 8.96 -16.88 -5.95
N ASP A 520 9.56 -17.98 -6.43
CA ASP A 520 9.76 -19.18 -5.62
C ASP A 520 10.73 -18.94 -4.47
N GLN A 521 11.87 -18.29 -4.73
CA GLN A 521 12.84 -17.97 -3.69
C GLN A 521 12.26 -17.00 -2.65
N LEU A 522 11.45 -16.03 -3.08
CA LEU A 522 10.71 -15.17 -2.16
C LEU A 522 9.74 -15.99 -1.30
N ALA A 523 8.97 -16.90 -1.92
CA ALA A 523 8.02 -17.76 -1.22
C ALA A 523 8.71 -18.70 -0.22
N GLU A 524 9.89 -19.24 -0.53
CA GLU A 524 10.68 -20.03 0.43
C GLU A 524 11.03 -19.23 1.69
N TRP A 525 11.30 -17.94 1.56
CA TRP A 525 11.57 -17.09 2.70
C TRP A 525 10.30 -16.76 3.50
N ILE A 526 9.19 -16.41 2.82
CA ILE A 526 8.06 -15.71 3.46
C ILE A 526 6.76 -16.52 3.56
N ALA A 527 6.58 -17.58 2.77
CA ALA A 527 5.31 -18.30 2.74
C ALA A 527 5.02 -18.95 4.10
N PRO A 528 3.78 -18.87 4.59
CA PRO A 528 3.38 -19.64 5.76
C PRO A 528 3.55 -21.15 5.53
N ALA A 529 3.99 -21.88 6.56
CA ALA A 529 4.32 -23.29 6.43
C ALA A 529 3.12 -24.15 5.97
N ALA A 530 1.91 -23.80 6.40
CA ALA A 530 0.68 -24.48 6.04
C ALA A 530 0.35 -24.44 4.53
N LEU A 531 0.97 -23.54 3.75
CA LEU A 531 0.78 -23.51 2.29
C LEU A 531 1.48 -24.69 1.58
N ALA A 532 2.43 -25.37 2.23
CA ALA A 532 3.06 -26.58 1.71
C ALA A 532 2.04 -27.71 1.49
N ASP A 533 0.97 -27.73 2.28
CA ASP A 533 -0.09 -28.75 2.22
C ASP A 533 -1.23 -28.38 1.26
N MET A 534 -1.17 -27.19 0.63
CA MET A 534 -2.20 -26.78 -0.35
C MET A 534 -2.30 -27.80 -1.51
N PRO A 535 -3.49 -28.23 -1.94
CA PRO A 535 -3.61 -29.10 -3.11
C PRO A 535 -3.12 -28.39 -4.38
N GLY A 536 -2.20 -29.00 -5.14
CA GLY A 536 -1.65 -28.34 -6.34
C GLY A 536 -0.94 -29.21 -7.38
N GLY A 537 -1.04 -30.54 -7.31
CA GLY A 537 -0.27 -31.43 -8.19
C GLY A 537 1.21 -31.56 -7.78
N ALA A 538 1.93 -32.46 -8.44
CA ALA A 538 3.32 -32.78 -8.10
C ALA A 538 4.31 -31.64 -8.40
N ASP A 539 4.00 -30.79 -9.38
CA ASP A 539 4.88 -29.73 -9.88
C ASP A 539 4.59 -28.34 -9.26
N ALA A 540 3.68 -28.25 -8.27
CA ALA A 540 3.34 -26.97 -7.64
C ALA A 540 4.50 -26.39 -6.83
N THR A 541 5.08 -25.32 -7.36
CA THR A 541 6.17 -24.58 -6.72
C THR A 541 5.71 -23.78 -5.49
N PRO A 542 6.63 -23.39 -4.58
CA PRO A 542 6.31 -22.48 -3.47
C PRO A 542 5.67 -21.17 -3.93
N GLY A 543 6.13 -20.60 -5.04
CA GLY A 543 5.59 -19.37 -5.62
C GLY A 543 4.15 -19.53 -6.12
N ALA A 544 3.83 -20.65 -6.76
CA ALA A 544 2.47 -20.96 -7.18
C ALA A 544 1.51 -21.10 -5.99
N ARG A 545 1.95 -21.76 -4.91
CA ARG A 545 1.17 -21.89 -3.66
C ARG A 545 0.91 -20.54 -3.01
N LEU A 546 1.92 -19.66 -2.98
CA LEU A 546 1.81 -18.31 -2.46
C LEU A 546 0.77 -17.49 -3.27
N LEU A 547 0.87 -17.50 -4.60
CA LEU A 547 -0.09 -16.79 -5.46
C LEU A 547 -1.51 -17.36 -5.34
N ALA A 548 -1.66 -18.68 -5.26
CA ALA A 548 -2.96 -19.33 -5.12
C ALA A 548 -3.63 -19.00 -3.78
N ALA A 549 -2.85 -18.86 -2.71
CA ALA A 549 -3.35 -18.37 -1.42
C ALA A 549 -3.93 -16.96 -1.57
N GLY A 550 -3.18 -16.04 -2.17
CA GLY A 550 -3.65 -14.68 -2.41
C GLY A 550 -4.85 -14.59 -3.35
N ALA A 551 -4.90 -15.44 -4.39
CA ALA A 551 -6.05 -15.55 -5.28
C ALA A 551 -7.32 -16.01 -4.55
N THR A 552 -7.17 -16.97 -3.62
CA THR A 552 -8.27 -17.43 -2.75
C THR A 552 -8.75 -16.29 -1.86
N LEU A 553 -7.84 -15.56 -1.20
CA LEU A 553 -8.17 -14.42 -0.35
C LEU A 553 -8.89 -13.31 -1.15
N ALA A 554 -8.46 -13.04 -2.38
CA ALA A 554 -9.10 -12.06 -3.26
C ALA A 554 -10.57 -12.42 -3.55
N LEU A 555 -10.83 -13.68 -3.91
CA LEU A 555 -12.19 -14.15 -4.20
C LEU A 555 -13.07 -14.19 -2.95
N LEU A 556 -12.51 -14.50 -1.78
CA LEU A 556 -13.24 -14.41 -0.52
C LEU A 556 -13.64 -12.97 -0.18
N HIS A 557 -12.77 -11.99 -0.43
CA HIS A 557 -13.11 -10.57 -0.32
C HIS A 557 -14.24 -10.16 -1.29
N HIS A 558 -14.14 -10.57 -2.56
CA HIS A 558 -15.20 -10.34 -3.56
C HIS A 558 -16.54 -10.93 -3.12
N ALA A 559 -16.55 -12.19 -2.69
CA ALA A 559 -17.74 -12.85 -2.20
C ALA A 559 -18.35 -12.13 -0.98
N ALA A 560 -17.53 -11.74 -0.02
CA ALA A 560 -17.94 -11.07 1.21
C ALA A 560 -18.57 -9.70 0.95
N ASN A 561 -17.96 -8.92 0.06
CA ASN A 561 -18.42 -7.57 -0.25
C ASN A 561 -19.69 -7.60 -1.10
N ARG A 562 -19.79 -8.51 -2.08
CA ARG A 562 -21.01 -8.68 -2.89
C ARG A 562 -22.21 -9.10 -2.06
N ALA A 563 -22.04 -10.04 -1.13
CA ALA A 563 -23.13 -10.52 -0.27
C ALA A 563 -23.78 -9.39 0.53
N ARG A 564 -23.08 -8.27 0.74
CA ARG A 564 -23.54 -7.16 1.58
C ARG A 564 -24.03 -5.95 0.80
N ASP A 565 -23.32 -5.56 -0.24
CA ASP A 565 -23.66 -4.33 -0.94
C ASP A 565 -24.88 -4.50 -1.84
N GLY A 566 -25.17 -5.73 -2.31
CA GLY A 566 -26.21 -6.02 -3.30
C GLY A 566 -26.05 -5.28 -4.64
N ALA A 567 -25.10 -4.34 -4.70
CA ALA A 567 -24.78 -3.48 -5.81
C ALA A 567 -23.78 -4.17 -6.72
N ARG A 568 -23.99 -3.99 -8.03
CA ARG A 568 -23.03 -4.39 -9.06
C ARG A 568 -21.77 -3.54 -8.91
N ASP A 569 -20.60 -4.15 -9.13
CA ASP A 569 -19.37 -3.41 -9.39
C ASP A 569 -19.46 -2.76 -10.79
N GLU A 570 -20.31 -1.74 -10.89
CA GLU A 570 -20.36 -0.91 -12.08
C GLU A 570 -19.15 0.03 -12.12
N PRO A 571 -18.40 0.04 -13.24
CA PRO A 571 -17.33 0.98 -13.45
C PRO A 571 -17.78 2.43 -13.23
N PRO A 572 -17.00 3.26 -12.51
CA PRO A 572 -17.32 4.67 -12.38
C PRO A 572 -17.34 5.32 -13.77
N ALA A 573 -18.23 6.30 -13.97
CA ALA A 573 -18.47 6.90 -15.29
C ALA A 573 -17.19 7.44 -15.95
N TRP A 574 -16.28 8.02 -15.16
CA TRP A 574 -15.01 8.57 -15.66
C TRP A 574 -14.03 7.50 -16.18
N ALA A 575 -14.10 6.26 -15.68
CA ALA A 575 -13.18 5.17 -16.04
C ALA A 575 -13.79 4.20 -17.06
N ARG A 576 -15.11 4.25 -17.27
CA ARG A 576 -15.86 3.26 -18.05
C ARG A 576 -15.27 3.03 -19.44
N SER A 577 -14.96 4.10 -20.17
CA SER A 577 -14.41 4.01 -21.52
C SER A 577 -13.04 3.33 -21.58
N ASP A 578 -12.23 3.45 -20.52
CA ASP A 578 -10.94 2.78 -20.44
C ASP A 578 -11.09 1.33 -20.02
N LEU A 579 -11.97 1.05 -19.05
CA LEU A 579 -12.20 -0.29 -18.49
C LEU A 579 -12.88 -1.24 -19.47
N GLU A 580 -13.68 -0.73 -20.39
CA GLU A 580 -14.38 -1.52 -21.43
C GLU A 580 -13.50 -1.85 -22.65
N ARG A 581 -12.25 -1.36 -22.69
CA ARG A 581 -11.30 -1.71 -23.77
C ARG A 581 -10.84 -3.17 -23.64
N PRO A 582 -10.60 -3.89 -24.74
CA PRO A 582 -10.09 -5.27 -24.69
C PRO A 582 -8.77 -5.35 -23.93
N GLY A 583 -8.63 -6.35 -23.04
CA GLY A 583 -7.43 -6.53 -22.20
C GLY A 583 -7.54 -5.93 -20.80
N MET A 584 -8.67 -5.32 -20.46
CA MET A 584 -8.90 -4.59 -19.21
C MET A 584 -9.84 -5.37 -18.28
N LEU A 585 -11.09 -4.92 -18.11
CA LEU A 585 -12.05 -5.51 -17.18
C LEU A 585 -12.52 -6.90 -17.61
N ASP A 586 -12.58 -7.14 -18.92
CA ASP A 586 -12.89 -8.44 -19.52
C ASP A 586 -11.85 -9.50 -19.12
N GLU A 587 -10.57 -9.21 -19.33
CA GLU A 587 -9.48 -10.10 -18.91
C GLU A 587 -9.41 -10.24 -17.39
N TYR A 588 -9.56 -9.14 -16.64
CA TYR A 588 -9.55 -9.21 -15.17
C TYR A 588 -10.62 -10.18 -14.66
N ARG A 589 -11.87 -10.07 -15.16
CA ARG A 589 -12.96 -10.95 -14.75
C ARG A 589 -12.69 -12.40 -15.15
N ARG A 590 -12.22 -12.65 -16.38
CA ARG A 590 -11.87 -14.01 -16.85
C ARG A 590 -10.82 -14.67 -15.96
N PHE A 591 -9.67 -14.02 -15.75
CA PHE A 591 -8.56 -14.61 -15.00
C PHE A 591 -8.74 -14.60 -13.48
N ARG A 592 -9.56 -13.69 -12.94
CA ARG A 592 -9.98 -13.73 -11.53
C ARG A 592 -11.03 -14.82 -11.29
N GLY A 593 -11.81 -15.19 -12.31
CA GLY A 593 -12.96 -16.07 -12.17
C GLY A 593 -14.19 -15.34 -11.64
N LEU A 594 -14.51 -14.17 -12.20
CA LEU A 594 -15.71 -13.39 -11.86
C LEU A 594 -16.75 -13.41 -12.98
N ASP A 595 -18.03 -13.44 -12.62
CA ASP A 595 -19.14 -13.21 -13.53
C ASP A 595 -19.29 -11.72 -13.89
N ARG A 596 -20.28 -11.39 -14.72
CA ARG A 596 -20.57 -10.01 -15.17
C ARG A 596 -20.97 -9.08 -14.03
N ASP A 597 -21.48 -9.62 -12.94
CA ASP A 597 -21.91 -8.91 -11.75
C ASP A 597 -20.83 -8.88 -10.65
N GLY A 598 -19.64 -9.45 -10.90
CA GLY A 598 -18.51 -9.46 -9.96
C GLY A 598 -18.53 -10.57 -8.91
N ALA A 599 -19.37 -11.62 -9.01
CA ALA A 599 -19.26 -12.79 -8.11
C ALA A 599 -18.23 -13.77 -8.64
N PRO A 600 -17.57 -14.53 -7.76
CA PRO A 600 -16.88 -15.75 -8.15
C PRO A 600 -17.76 -16.64 -9.03
N THR A 601 -17.20 -17.23 -10.08
CA THR A 601 -17.86 -18.26 -10.89
C THR A 601 -17.93 -19.60 -10.14
N ASP A 602 -18.74 -20.55 -10.59
CA ASP A 602 -18.78 -21.90 -10.01
C ASP A 602 -17.45 -22.63 -10.16
N GLU A 603 -16.79 -22.43 -11.30
CA GLU A 603 -15.44 -22.94 -11.56
C GLU A 603 -14.43 -22.36 -10.55
N ALA A 604 -14.47 -21.04 -10.32
CA ALA A 604 -13.60 -20.41 -9.35
C ALA A 604 -13.88 -20.91 -7.92
N ARG A 605 -15.16 -21.03 -7.54
CA ARG A 605 -15.58 -21.59 -6.23
C ARG A 605 -15.05 -23.00 -6.01
N ALA A 606 -15.12 -23.86 -7.01
CA ALA A 606 -14.67 -25.25 -6.92
C ALA A 606 -13.15 -25.39 -6.71
N ARG A 607 -12.38 -24.37 -7.12
CA ARG A 607 -10.91 -24.36 -7.06
C ARG A 607 -10.35 -23.58 -5.85
N LEU A 608 -11.19 -22.94 -5.03
CA LEU A 608 -10.75 -22.16 -3.86
C LEU A 608 -9.89 -23.00 -2.91
N GLY A 609 -8.78 -22.41 -2.45
CA GLY A 609 -7.84 -23.09 -1.56
C GLY A 609 -7.00 -24.16 -2.23
N THR A 610 -6.80 -24.09 -3.55
CA THR A 610 -5.95 -24.99 -4.34
C THR A 610 -5.13 -24.20 -5.37
N VAL A 611 -4.00 -24.76 -5.83
CA VAL A 611 -3.16 -24.16 -6.87
C VAL A 611 -3.85 -24.13 -8.24
N ALA A 612 -4.78 -25.06 -8.50
CA ALA A 612 -5.57 -25.11 -9.73
C ALA A 612 -6.40 -23.83 -9.97
N LEU A 613 -6.59 -23.00 -8.94
CA LEU A 613 -7.21 -21.67 -9.07
C LEU A 613 -6.42 -20.74 -10.00
N LEU A 614 -5.11 -20.92 -10.12
CA LEU A 614 -4.26 -20.12 -11.02
C LEU A 614 -4.42 -20.51 -12.49
N GLU A 615 -5.08 -21.63 -12.78
CA GLU A 615 -5.32 -22.10 -14.15
C GLU A 615 -6.58 -21.48 -14.77
N LEU A 616 -7.36 -20.72 -13.99
CA LEU A 616 -8.54 -20.03 -14.48
C LEU A 616 -8.21 -19.14 -15.69
N GLY A 617 -8.97 -19.32 -16.77
CA GLY A 617 -8.80 -18.54 -17.98
C GLY A 617 -7.63 -18.97 -18.87
N LEU A 618 -6.86 -20.01 -18.53
CA LEU A 618 -5.80 -20.57 -19.39
C LEU A 618 -6.35 -21.52 -20.47
N ASP A 619 -7.47 -22.20 -20.23
CA ASP A 619 -7.98 -23.31 -21.07
C ASP A 619 -8.66 -22.87 -22.39
N GLU A 620 -9.08 -21.61 -22.51
CA GLU A 620 -9.66 -21.09 -23.75
C GLU A 620 -8.57 -20.60 -24.71
N GLY A 621 -7.98 -21.55 -25.46
CA GLY A 621 -7.24 -21.39 -26.72
C GLY A 621 -6.03 -20.44 -26.71
N PRO A 622 -5.03 -20.64 -27.58
CA PRO A 622 -3.92 -19.70 -27.66
C PRO A 622 -4.48 -18.31 -28.00
N ALA A 623 -4.15 -17.31 -27.17
CA ALA A 623 -4.06 -15.96 -27.70
C ALA A 623 -3.15 -16.05 -28.94
N ALA A 624 -3.53 -15.36 -30.02
CA ALA A 624 -2.78 -15.38 -31.27
C ALA A 624 -1.26 -15.34 -30.96
N PRO A 625 -0.46 -16.22 -31.58
CA PRO A 625 0.95 -16.39 -31.22
C PRO A 625 1.58 -15.01 -31.12
N ALA A 626 2.23 -14.74 -29.99
CA ALA A 626 2.87 -13.47 -29.75
C ALA A 626 3.67 -13.11 -31.00
N ALA A 627 3.22 -12.07 -31.71
CA ALA A 627 4.06 -11.46 -32.71
C ALA A 627 5.33 -11.08 -31.95
N VAL A 628 6.44 -11.74 -32.29
CA VAL A 628 7.76 -11.27 -31.90
C VAL A 628 7.80 -9.87 -32.49
N VAL A 629 7.57 -8.86 -31.64
CA VAL A 629 7.89 -7.49 -32.01
C VAL A 629 9.36 -7.57 -32.37
N ALA A 630 9.66 -7.34 -33.65
CA ALA A 630 11.03 -7.32 -34.12
C ALA A 630 11.81 -6.44 -33.13
N PRO A 631 13.01 -6.87 -32.66
CA PRO A 631 13.84 -6.00 -31.84
C PRO A 631 13.87 -4.64 -32.54
N ALA A 632 13.55 -3.58 -31.79
CA ALA A 632 13.59 -2.22 -32.32
C ALA A 632 14.89 -2.11 -33.12
N ALA A 633 14.76 -1.77 -34.41
CA ALA A 633 15.88 -1.79 -35.33
C ALA A 633 17.06 -1.09 -34.64
N ALA A 634 18.20 -1.79 -34.54
CA ALA A 634 19.38 -1.24 -33.91
C ALA A 634 19.60 0.17 -34.47
N VAL A 635 19.65 1.17 -33.59
CA VAL A 635 19.85 2.58 -33.98
C VAL A 635 20.99 2.60 -34.99
N ALA A 636 20.70 3.06 -36.21
CA ALA A 636 21.62 2.98 -37.33
C ALA A 636 22.97 3.58 -36.91
N THR A 637 24.03 2.77 -36.95
CA THR A 637 25.37 3.11 -36.45
C THR A 637 26.14 4.07 -37.36
N VAL A 638 25.51 4.58 -38.42
CA VAL A 638 26.14 5.40 -39.45
C VAL A 638 26.09 6.88 -39.03
N GLY A 639 27.27 7.50 -38.87
CA GLY A 639 27.38 8.94 -38.66
C GLY A 639 27.49 9.41 -37.20
N ARG A 640 27.85 8.51 -36.25
CA ARG A 640 28.05 8.90 -34.85
C ARG A 640 29.13 9.96 -34.70
N ARG A 641 28.83 11.04 -33.96
CA ARG A 641 29.78 12.13 -33.63
C ARG A 641 29.78 12.38 -32.13
N PRO A 642 30.87 12.95 -31.56
CA PRO A 642 30.84 13.44 -30.19
C PRO A 642 29.67 14.40 -29.98
N GLY A 643 28.88 14.15 -28.96
CA GLY A 643 27.73 14.95 -28.59
C GLY A 643 27.45 14.83 -27.10
N ARG A 644 26.58 15.71 -26.61
CA ARG A 644 26.27 15.85 -25.19
C ARG A 644 24.81 15.54 -24.92
N VAL A 645 24.55 14.82 -23.84
CA VAL A 645 23.22 14.52 -23.31
C VAL A 645 23.20 14.95 -21.85
N THR A 646 22.11 15.56 -21.41
CA THR A 646 21.91 15.90 -20.00
C THR A 646 21.13 14.79 -19.32
N LEU A 647 21.59 14.35 -18.15
CA LEU A 647 20.89 13.42 -17.28
C LEU A 647 20.36 14.18 -16.07
N ALA A 648 19.03 14.27 -15.96
CA ALA A 648 18.37 14.79 -14.77
C ALA A 648 18.16 13.63 -13.79
N CYS A 649 18.83 13.70 -12.64
CA CYS A 649 18.85 12.66 -11.64
C CYS A 649 18.17 13.12 -10.35
N SER A 650 17.88 12.16 -9.47
CA SER A 650 17.25 12.43 -8.18
C SER A 650 17.58 11.38 -7.13
N GLY A 651 17.23 11.68 -5.88
CA GLY A 651 17.38 10.73 -4.78
C GLY A 651 18.82 10.21 -4.68
N PRO A 652 19.04 8.89 -4.55
CA PRO A 652 20.39 8.33 -4.54
C PRO A 652 21.20 8.64 -5.80
N LEU A 653 20.60 8.58 -6.99
CA LEU A 653 21.32 8.84 -8.24
C LEU A 653 21.82 10.28 -8.31
N ALA A 654 21.02 11.27 -7.88
CA ALA A 654 21.47 12.65 -7.81
C ALA A 654 22.63 12.87 -6.83
N ARG A 655 22.68 12.13 -5.71
CA ARG A 655 23.81 12.23 -4.77
C ARG A 655 25.11 11.69 -5.35
N MET A 656 25.02 10.76 -6.30
CA MET A 656 26.17 10.13 -6.93
C MET A 656 26.62 10.87 -8.21
N LEU A 657 25.66 11.35 -9.01
CA LEU A 657 25.92 11.96 -10.33
C LEU A 657 25.82 13.49 -10.34
N GLY A 658 25.10 14.07 -9.37
CA GLY A 658 24.59 15.44 -9.42
C GLY A 658 23.12 15.48 -9.88
N ASN A 659 22.42 16.59 -9.59
CA ASN A 659 21.01 16.77 -10.00
C ASN A 659 20.86 16.84 -11.53
N GLU A 660 21.85 17.42 -12.19
CA GLU A 660 21.96 17.48 -13.64
C GLU A 660 23.41 17.18 -14.01
N THR A 661 23.60 16.17 -14.87
CA THR A 661 24.93 15.72 -15.28
C THR A 661 25.01 15.71 -16.80
N GLU A 662 25.97 16.42 -17.37
CA GLU A 662 26.23 16.36 -18.81
C GLU A 662 27.17 15.21 -19.12
N VAL A 663 26.79 14.39 -20.11
CA VAL A 663 27.55 13.20 -20.53
C VAL A 663 27.93 13.36 -21.98
N GLU A 664 29.23 13.26 -22.27
CA GLU A 664 29.75 13.28 -23.62
C GLU A 664 29.95 11.86 -24.15
N LEU A 665 29.31 11.55 -25.28
CA LEU A 665 29.39 10.23 -25.93
C LEU A 665 29.13 10.33 -27.44
N ALA A 666 29.34 9.23 -28.16
CA ALA A 666 29.10 9.16 -29.59
C ALA A 666 27.61 9.01 -29.89
N LEU A 667 26.99 10.03 -30.49
CA LEU A 667 25.54 10.13 -30.76
C LEU A 667 25.24 10.18 -32.26
N PRO A 668 24.07 9.68 -32.73
CA PRO A 668 22.99 9.10 -31.92
C PRO A 668 23.34 7.70 -31.37
N CYS A 669 22.81 7.39 -30.19
CA CYS A 669 22.92 6.06 -29.58
C CYS A 669 21.60 5.69 -28.89
N SER A 670 21.50 4.47 -28.37
CA SER A 670 20.34 4.04 -27.58
C SER A 670 20.39 4.55 -26.14
N VAL A 671 19.23 4.60 -25.47
CA VAL A 671 19.12 4.85 -24.02
C VAL A 671 20.00 3.88 -23.22
N ALA A 672 19.99 2.59 -23.57
CA ALA A 672 20.83 1.60 -22.92
C ALA A 672 22.32 1.93 -23.04
N GLU A 673 22.79 2.37 -24.21
CA GLU A 673 24.19 2.78 -24.40
C GLU A 673 24.56 3.99 -23.54
N VAL A 674 23.67 4.98 -23.38
CA VAL A 674 23.88 6.13 -22.47
C VAL A 674 24.10 5.63 -21.04
N LEU A 675 23.19 4.81 -20.51
CA LEU A 675 23.26 4.33 -19.13
C LEU A 675 24.51 3.48 -18.87
N HIS A 676 24.89 2.63 -19.84
CA HIS A 676 26.13 1.85 -19.74
C HIS A 676 27.38 2.74 -19.81
N ALA A 677 27.38 3.81 -20.61
CA ALA A 677 28.49 4.75 -20.65
C ALA A 677 28.68 5.45 -19.31
N VAL A 678 27.59 5.90 -18.69
CA VAL A 678 27.60 6.57 -17.39
C VAL A 678 28.03 5.62 -16.28
N ALA A 679 27.50 4.39 -16.28
CA ALA A 679 27.87 3.38 -15.30
C ALA A 679 29.37 3.01 -15.33
N ARG A 680 30.02 3.12 -16.51
CA ARG A 680 31.47 2.92 -16.63
C ARG A 680 32.28 4.10 -16.10
N THR A 681 31.79 5.33 -16.24
CA THR A 681 32.49 6.54 -15.79
C THR A 681 32.20 6.88 -14.33
N HIS A 682 31.11 6.37 -13.77
CA HIS A 682 30.67 6.59 -12.38
C HIS A 682 30.40 5.23 -11.69
N PRO A 683 31.45 4.50 -11.28
CA PRO A 683 31.33 3.17 -10.67
C PRO A 683 30.42 3.13 -9.44
N GLU A 684 30.37 4.22 -8.67
CA GLU A 684 29.49 4.40 -7.51
C GLU A 684 28.01 4.40 -7.87
N ALA A 685 27.64 4.91 -9.05
CA ALA A 685 26.27 4.95 -9.55
C ALA A 685 25.90 3.71 -10.37
N ALA A 686 26.86 2.86 -10.73
CA ALA A 686 26.69 1.76 -11.68
C ALA A 686 25.52 0.83 -11.31
N ALA A 687 25.42 0.43 -10.03
CA ALA A 687 24.35 -0.46 -9.56
C ALA A 687 22.94 0.16 -9.65
N GLY A 688 22.83 1.49 -9.62
CA GLY A 688 21.57 2.21 -9.79
C GLY A 688 21.23 2.53 -11.24
N LEU A 689 22.16 2.31 -12.18
CA LEU A 689 21.99 2.59 -13.61
C LEU A 689 21.83 1.31 -14.43
N VAL A 690 22.66 0.30 -14.18
CA VAL A 690 22.73 -0.95 -14.93
C VAL A 690 22.91 -2.14 -13.99
N ARG A 691 22.11 -3.19 -14.19
CA ARG A 691 22.22 -4.47 -13.48
C ARG A 691 22.05 -5.63 -14.44
N ASP A 692 22.96 -6.59 -14.42
CA ASP A 692 22.97 -7.76 -15.31
C ASP A 692 22.83 -7.36 -16.81
N GLY A 693 23.49 -6.25 -17.19
CA GLY A 693 23.44 -5.67 -18.54
C GLY A 693 22.15 -4.91 -18.89
N ARG A 694 21.25 -4.69 -17.92
CA ARG A 694 19.94 -4.07 -18.13
C ARG A 694 19.81 -2.73 -17.41
N PRO A 695 19.15 -1.73 -18.02
CA PRO A 695 18.76 -0.50 -17.33
C PRO A 695 17.95 -0.76 -16.06
N VAL A 696 18.32 -0.07 -14.97
CA VAL A 696 17.56 -0.04 -13.72
C VAL A 696 16.50 1.09 -13.71
N PRO A 697 16.83 2.35 -14.04
CA PRO A 697 15.85 3.43 -14.01
C PRO A 697 14.91 3.37 -15.21
N ALA A 698 13.66 3.81 -15.00
CA ALA A 698 12.82 4.24 -16.10
C ALA A 698 13.34 5.59 -16.62
N VAL A 699 13.48 5.74 -17.94
CA VAL A 699 14.03 6.94 -18.58
C VAL A 699 12.93 7.70 -19.28
N TYR A 700 12.88 9.01 -19.08
CA TYR A 700 11.89 9.90 -19.70
C TYR A 700 12.56 11.04 -20.46
N ARG A 701 11.94 11.49 -21.55
CA ARG A 701 12.29 12.71 -22.28
C ARG A 701 11.01 13.53 -22.45
N ALA A 702 10.99 14.73 -21.89
CA ALA A 702 9.81 15.62 -21.90
C ALA A 702 8.51 14.91 -21.46
N GLY A 703 8.57 14.13 -20.38
CA GLY A 703 7.43 13.39 -19.82
C GLY A 703 7.09 12.08 -20.54
N SER A 704 7.69 11.80 -21.71
CA SER A 704 7.46 10.56 -22.46
C SER A 704 8.48 9.50 -22.06
N ARG A 705 8.02 8.29 -21.73
CA ARG A 705 8.89 7.16 -21.38
C ARG A 705 9.62 6.67 -22.63
N LEU A 706 10.93 6.44 -22.50
CA LEU A 706 11.76 5.90 -23.57
C LEU A 706 11.98 4.40 -23.40
N ALA A 707 11.96 3.65 -24.50
CA ALA A 707 12.40 2.26 -24.50
C ALA A 707 13.94 2.17 -24.39
N PRO A 708 14.51 1.07 -23.85
CA PRO A 708 15.98 0.91 -23.79
C PRO A 708 16.70 1.04 -25.14
N ALA A 709 16.03 0.65 -26.23
CA ALA A 709 16.57 0.72 -27.59
C ALA A 709 16.26 2.06 -28.29
N GLU A 710 15.52 2.97 -27.66
CA GLU A 710 15.11 4.23 -28.27
C GLU A 710 16.31 5.18 -28.49
N GLU A 711 16.25 5.95 -29.57
CA GLU A 711 17.33 6.83 -30.01
C GLU A 711 17.44 8.10 -29.14
N VAL A 712 18.66 8.39 -28.71
CA VAL A 712 19.09 9.58 -27.98
C VAL A 712 20.01 10.42 -28.87
N ARG A 713 19.80 11.73 -28.88
CA ARG A 713 20.53 12.71 -29.70
C ARG A 713 21.24 13.77 -28.86
N THR A 714 22.18 14.48 -29.48
CA THR A 714 22.84 15.64 -28.87
C THR A 714 21.81 16.68 -28.44
N GLY A 715 21.90 17.15 -27.19
CA GLY A 715 20.99 18.12 -26.59
C GLY A 715 19.76 17.51 -25.91
N ASP A 716 19.57 16.18 -26.00
CA ASP A 716 18.50 15.52 -25.25
C ASP A 716 18.75 15.66 -23.75
N CYS A 717 17.65 15.87 -23.00
CA CYS A 717 17.62 15.79 -21.55
C CYS A 717 16.80 14.56 -21.15
N LEU A 718 17.44 13.65 -20.41
CA LEU A 718 16.88 12.39 -19.98
C LEU A 718 16.66 12.41 -18.46
N ASP A 719 15.42 12.27 -18.01
CA ASP A 719 15.11 12.11 -16.61
C ASP A 719 15.23 10.64 -16.20
N LEU A 720 16.02 10.37 -15.16
CA LEU A 720 16.21 9.04 -14.60
C LEU A 720 15.32 8.87 -13.36
N VAL A 721 14.37 7.93 -13.43
CA VAL A 721 13.41 7.67 -12.35
C VAL A 721 13.60 6.25 -11.80
N VAL A 722 13.96 6.17 -10.52
CA VAL A 722 13.96 4.92 -9.74
C VAL A 722 12.95 5.08 -8.61
N ALA A 723 11.88 4.30 -8.65
CA ALA A 723 10.85 4.29 -7.61
C ALA A 723 10.29 2.87 -7.47
N VAL A 724 9.66 2.61 -6.31
CA VAL A 724 8.78 1.46 -6.08
C VAL A 724 7.33 1.93 -6.18
N SER A 725 6.70 1.78 -7.33
CA SER A 725 5.24 1.87 -7.40
C SER A 725 4.64 0.61 -6.78
N GLY A 726 3.41 0.68 -6.28
CA GLY A 726 2.74 -0.46 -5.64
C GLY A 726 3.28 -0.83 -4.25
N GLY A 727 2.40 -0.74 -3.25
CA GLY A 727 2.60 -1.27 -1.91
C GLY A 727 1.92 -0.47 -0.82
#